data_AF-A0A8H6QX45-F1
#
_entry.id   AF-A0A8H6QX45-F1
#
_cell.length_a   1.000
_cell.length_b   1.000
_cell.length_c   1.000
_cell.angle_alpha   90.00
_cell.angle_beta   90.00
_cell.angle_gamma   90.00
#
_symmetry.space_group_name_H-M   'P 1'
#
loop_
_entity.id
_entity.type
_entity.pdbx_description
1 polymer ?
#
loop_
_entity_poly.entity_id
_entity_poly.type
_entity_poly.pdbx_seq_one_letter_code
_entity_poly.pdbx_strand_id
1 'polypeptide(L)'
;MNGVKNLFSIRDPKEHNMRRRLLAPPMSESSLKTVEPVIQALAQLTIHRMREEMDKRGAADIFKWWMFMTMDIIAELSFGTTFGLLKQGEKNQYVMDLEKIPAFGTYRSAFPNLVETARILPLPFFRDIAQAGRRMRGYADECINSYRRLVSGEPSSPKPTLFAKLFEDAGHGVLTHDEIRNEAQGYIIAGSDTTATTLTYLVWSVCQHGEVQQTLVEELAALPDQFGNDDAKRLPYLNQVINETLRLYAATPSGLPRTVPDPGVKLAGHWIPGGVTVTTQAYSLHRDSSVFPQSGRFNPSRWSKSTPKMKDALMAFGGGSRNMTCLIYPLNRIIDLFVPSFMVVTGIVFGVFTFLEVLATERSLAFNFKHWHAQQFTRLWKTFGPLGSNILRPTISPLAAVANGVVLDIGPGDGQYLAHYQSENIIKLYLVEPCVGLHKRLRENVKKAGLEDVTTIIDCGIQNVNVLYDHGITPASVDTIATFSVLCSVPNPEETCRFLYSLLKPGGQWVIVEHVIVDLKFPLARWIQGMFEVVWPTLMGGCNINRDSGSYDTSYESMTRDQYQNTIYAKVEGTWNLHNATQELLEQPLVFFTMLSSTSGVAGRVAGGSARACVPNSVDLGLIEDVGYVADDETGLDAKINRAHWIPINESMLRRIFTYSVLQQDRLSPLNKVSSAQLVTGIAYPYLQDGSDTSLNPRFSHLWSFRGAGRKRGAHGGSGSDDIDQGVRALQSLHKSGADTASLTKACIQVICLQFARILRLSEEVEPGVELRNWVRHKLDVTLSTLDIVNAASLLALAEKIVSKLSS
;
A
#
# COMPACT_ATOMS: atom_id res chain seq x y z
N MET A 1 -29.54 4.83 -23.92
CA MET A 1 -29.99 6.18 -23.49
C MET A 1 -29.33 6.55 -22.17
N ASN A 2 -28.54 7.63 -22.17
CA ASN A 2 -27.69 8.01 -21.05
C ASN A 2 -28.53 8.40 -19.83
N GLY A 3 -28.30 7.74 -18.69
CA GLY A 3 -28.87 8.15 -17.42
C GLY A 3 -28.51 9.60 -17.08
N VAL A 4 -29.22 10.19 -16.12
CA VAL A 4 -28.89 11.51 -15.55
C VAL A 4 -27.40 11.50 -15.18
N LYS A 5 -26.58 12.35 -15.82
CA LYS A 5 -25.14 12.46 -15.55
C LYS A 5 -24.93 13.33 -14.32
N ASN A 6 -24.33 12.73 -13.30
CA ASN A 6 -23.89 13.38 -12.06
C ASN A 6 -22.66 12.65 -11.50
N LEU A 7 -22.09 13.14 -10.40
CA LEU A 7 -20.89 12.57 -9.77
C LEU A 7 -20.97 11.05 -9.58
N PHE A 8 -22.14 10.51 -9.24
CA PHE A 8 -22.33 9.08 -8.97
C PHE A 8 -22.43 8.21 -10.23
N SER A 9 -22.78 8.79 -11.38
CA SER A 9 -23.10 8.06 -12.62
C SER A 9 -22.09 8.30 -13.76
N ILE A 10 -21.26 9.34 -13.66
CA ILE A 10 -20.25 9.67 -14.67
C ILE A 10 -19.20 8.55 -14.73
N ARG A 11 -19.06 7.95 -15.92
CA ARG A 11 -18.11 6.85 -16.14
C ARG A 11 -16.71 7.35 -16.55
N ASP A 12 -16.63 8.46 -17.28
CA ASP A 12 -15.35 9.04 -17.69
C ASP A 12 -14.52 9.51 -16.48
N PRO A 13 -13.30 9.00 -16.28
CA PRO A 13 -12.45 9.41 -15.17
C PRO A 13 -12.11 10.90 -15.16
N LYS A 14 -11.94 11.54 -16.33
CA LYS A 14 -11.59 12.97 -16.41
C LYS A 14 -12.77 13.85 -15.98
N GLU A 15 -13.95 13.61 -16.54
CA GLU A 15 -15.19 14.29 -16.17
C GLU A 15 -15.50 14.07 -14.67
N HIS A 16 -15.39 12.84 -14.17
CA HIS A 16 -15.61 12.53 -12.75
C HIS A 16 -14.63 13.28 -11.82
N ASN A 17 -13.35 13.30 -12.15
CA ASN A 17 -12.34 13.99 -11.34
C ASN A 17 -12.58 15.51 -11.30
N MET A 18 -13.00 16.10 -12.42
CA MET A 18 -13.40 17.51 -12.47
C MET A 18 -14.59 17.77 -11.54
N ARG A 19 -15.67 16.97 -11.65
CA ARG A 19 -16.85 17.09 -10.77
C ARG A 19 -16.50 16.93 -9.30
N ARG A 20 -15.69 15.91 -8.97
CA ARG A 20 -15.23 15.64 -7.60
C ARG A 20 -14.43 16.80 -7.03
N ARG A 21 -13.61 17.48 -7.84
CA ARG A 21 -12.82 18.64 -7.39
C ARG A 21 -13.69 19.84 -7.00
N LEU A 22 -14.83 20.03 -7.66
CA LEU A 22 -15.77 21.11 -7.35
C LEU A 22 -16.56 20.82 -6.07
N LEU A 23 -16.93 19.55 -5.88
CA LEU A 23 -17.84 19.10 -4.84
C LEU A 23 -17.18 18.61 -3.53
N ALA A 24 -15.90 18.22 -3.57
CA ALA A 24 -15.20 17.70 -2.40
C ALA A 24 -14.85 18.74 -1.31
N PRO A 25 -14.43 19.99 -1.63
CA PRO A 25 -14.01 20.94 -0.60
C PRO A 25 -15.09 21.27 0.45
N PRO A 26 -16.36 21.52 0.09
CA PRO A 26 -17.42 21.77 1.07
C PRO A 26 -17.73 20.59 1.99
N MET A 27 -17.30 19.38 1.62
CA MET A 27 -17.42 18.18 2.45
C MET A 27 -16.28 18.02 3.45
N SER A 28 -15.30 18.95 3.48
CA SER A 28 -14.13 18.85 4.35
C SER A 28 -14.45 18.85 5.83
N GLU A 29 -13.60 18.25 6.66
CA GLU A 29 -13.78 18.27 8.11
C GLU A 29 -13.94 19.70 8.64
N SER A 30 -13.13 20.64 8.14
CA SER A 30 -13.26 22.07 8.46
C SER A 30 -14.60 22.68 8.04
N SER A 31 -15.14 22.28 6.88
CA SER A 31 -16.44 22.76 6.41
C SER A 31 -17.61 22.08 7.12
N LEU A 32 -17.47 20.82 7.52
CA LEU A 32 -18.51 20.10 8.27
C LEU A 32 -18.64 20.62 9.70
N LYS A 33 -17.55 21.10 10.31
CA LYS A 33 -17.60 21.75 11.63
C LYS A 33 -18.45 23.01 11.65
N THR A 34 -18.53 23.77 10.55
CA THR A 34 -19.33 25.01 10.54
C THR A 34 -20.84 24.74 10.49
N VAL A 35 -21.25 23.56 10.02
CA VAL A 35 -22.66 23.16 9.90
C VAL A 35 -23.12 22.21 11.03
N GLU A 36 -22.20 21.82 11.91
CA GLU A 36 -22.48 20.94 13.05
C GLU A 36 -23.65 21.44 13.94
N PRO A 37 -23.75 22.74 14.30
CA PRO A 37 -24.86 23.22 15.13
C PRO A 37 -26.23 23.02 14.46
N VAL A 38 -26.30 23.13 13.14
CA VAL A 38 -27.53 22.93 12.36
C VAL A 38 -27.95 21.46 12.40
N ILE A 39 -27.00 20.55 12.22
CA ILE A 39 -27.24 19.10 12.31
C ILE A 39 -27.73 18.72 13.71
N GLN A 40 -27.10 19.28 14.75
CA GLN A 40 -27.48 19.02 16.14
C GLN A 40 -28.90 19.52 16.45
N ALA A 41 -29.26 20.72 15.99
CA ALA A 41 -30.61 21.27 16.17
C ALA A 41 -31.69 20.41 15.49
N LEU A 42 -31.44 19.94 14.27
CA LEU A 42 -32.37 19.06 13.55
C LEU A 42 -32.46 17.68 14.21
N ALA A 43 -31.35 17.14 14.71
CA ALA A 43 -31.35 15.89 15.47
C ALA A 43 -32.18 16.00 16.76
N GLN A 44 -32.01 17.08 17.54
CA GLN A 44 -32.79 17.33 18.74
C GLN A 44 -34.29 17.47 18.43
N LEU A 45 -34.64 18.22 17.38
CA LEU A 45 -36.04 18.35 16.93
C LEU A 45 -36.63 16.98 16.57
N THR A 46 -35.85 16.12 15.91
CA THR A 46 -36.26 14.77 15.53
C THR A 46 -36.59 13.92 16.75
N ILE A 47 -35.72 13.91 17.77
CA ILE A 47 -35.96 13.20 19.03
C ILE A 47 -37.20 13.74 19.75
N HIS A 48 -37.38 15.06 19.76
CA HIS A 48 -38.57 15.69 20.34
C HIS A 48 -39.86 15.23 19.64
N ARG A 49 -39.87 15.22 18.30
CA ARG A 49 -41.02 14.75 17.51
C ARG A 49 -41.31 13.25 17.70
N MET A 50 -40.27 12.43 17.81
CA MET A 50 -40.44 11.00 18.14
C MET A 50 -41.12 10.83 19.50
N ARG A 51 -40.73 11.63 20.51
CA ARG A 51 -41.37 11.61 21.84
C ARG A 51 -42.85 11.99 21.76
N GLU A 52 -43.18 13.07 21.05
CA GLU A 52 -44.59 13.48 20.86
C GLU A 52 -45.44 12.40 20.18
N GLU A 53 -44.89 11.70 19.19
CA GLU A 53 -45.62 10.59 18.55
C GLU A 53 -45.78 9.41 19.50
N MET A 54 -44.73 9.09 20.27
CA MET A 54 -44.77 8.04 21.29
C MET A 54 -45.82 8.33 22.36
N ASP A 55 -45.95 9.56 22.85
CA ASP A 55 -46.95 9.96 23.84
C ASP A 55 -48.38 9.84 23.30
N LYS A 56 -48.59 10.08 22.00
CA LYS A 56 -49.92 10.03 21.37
C LYS A 56 -50.34 8.62 20.95
N ARG A 57 -49.41 7.83 20.39
CA ARG A 57 -49.70 6.52 19.78
C ARG A 57 -49.22 5.33 20.59
N GLY A 58 -48.42 5.56 21.64
CA GLY A 58 -47.70 4.51 22.38
C GLY A 58 -46.47 3.96 21.65
N ALA A 59 -46.17 4.44 20.43
CA ALA A 59 -45.03 4.04 19.62
C ALA A 59 -44.68 5.12 18.60
N ALA A 60 -43.40 5.24 18.24
CA ALA A 60 -42.90 6.15 17.21
C ALA A 60 -42.32 5.39 16.01
N ASP A 61 -42.61 5.85 14.80
CA ASP A 61 -41.99 5.32 13.58
C ASP A 61 -40.62 5.96 13.37
N ILE A 62 -39.57 5.29 13.85
CA ILE A 62 -38.20 5.84 13.79
C ILE A 62 -37.69 5.99 12.36
N PHE A 63 -38.08 5.11 11.43
CA PHE A 63 -37.62 5.18 10.03
C PHE A 63 -38.18 6.44 9.37
N LYS A 64 -39.46 6.73 9.57
CA LYS A 64 -40.10 7.97 9.10
C LYS A 64 -39.36 9.21 9.61
N TRP A 65 -39.08 9.28 10.91
CA TRP A 65 -38.42 10.44 11.49
C TRP A 65 -36.95 10.58 11.09
N TRP A 66 -36.21 9.47 10.94
CA TRP A 66 -34.86 9.49 10.37
C TRP A 66 -34.85 9.97 8.93
N MET A 67 -35.81 9.52 8.11
CA MET A 67 -35.96 10.03 6.74
C MET A 67 -36.20 11.54 6.73
N PHE A 68 -37.12 12.05 7.55
CA PHE A 68 -37.38 13.49 7.65
C PHE A 68 -36.14 14.28 8.08
N MET A 69 -35.42 13.79 9.08
CA MET A 69 -34.21 14.42 9.58
C MET A 69 -33.14 14.52 8.50
N THR A 70 -32.81 13.39 7.86
CA THR A 70 -31.74 13.35 6.86
C THR A 70 -32.07 14.16 5.60
N MET A 71 -33.35 14.20 5.21
CA MET A 71 -33.85 15.04 4.11
C MET A 71 -33.74 16.54 4.44
N ASP A 72 -34.15 16.95 5.64
CA ASP A 72 -34.03 18.35 6.07
C ASP A 72 -32.55 18.75 6.25
N ILE A 73 -31.69 17.84 6.75
CA ILE A 73 -30.24 18.07 6.85
C ILE A 73 -29.64 18.26 5.46
N ILE A 74 -29.81 17.31 4.53
CA ILE A 74 -29.17 17.43 3.21
C ILE A 74 -29.70 18.65 2.45
N ALA A 75 -30.98 18.99 2.60
CA ALA A 75 -31.55 20.18 1.99
C ALA A 75 -30.94 21.48 2.56
N GLU A 76 -30.82 21.59 3.88
CA GLU A 76 -30.21 22.76 4.53
C GLU A 76 -28.73 22.88 4.17
N LEU A 77 -27.98 21.76 4.20
CA LEU A 77 -26.56 21.75 3.82
C LEU A 77 -26.35 22.08 2.34
N SER A 78 -27.21 21.60 1.46
CA SER A 78 -27.07 21.77 0.01
C SER A 78 -27.62 23.12 -0.49
N PHE A 79 -28.73 23.60 0.06
CA PHE A 79 -29.49 24.73 -0.49
C PHE A 79 -29.84 25.80 0.54
N GLY A 80 -29.40 25.67 1.79
CA GLY A 80 -29.65 26.64 2.86
C GLY A 80 -31.12 26.72 3.32
N THR A 81 -31.95 25.76 2.89
CA THR A 81 -33.37 25.62 3.26
C THR A 81 -33.75 24.17 3.52
N THR A 82 -34.55 23.95 4.57
CA THR A 82 -35.15 22.65 4.88
C THR A 82 -36.42 22.40 4.06
N PHE A 83 -36.77 21.14 3.82
CA PHE A 83 -38.09 20.77 3.28
C PHE A 83 -39.23 20.95 4.30
N GLY A 84 -38.88 21.10 5.58
CA GLY A 84 -39.84 21.31 6.66
C GLY A 84 -40.55 20.02 7.09
N LEU A 85 -39.99 18.87 6.73
CA LEU A 85 -40.57 17.56 6.99
C LEU A 85 -40.65 17.27 8.49
N LEU A 86 -39.62 17.63 9.26
CA LEU A 86 -39.64 17.49 10.73
C LEU A 86 -40.70 18.36 11.40
N LYS A 87 -40.98 19.54 10.83
CA LYS A 87 -41.98 20.47 11.38
C LYS A 87 -43.40 19.98 11.10
N GLN A 88 -43.65 19.53 9.87
CA GLN A 88 -44.97 19.07 9.43
C GLN A 88 -45.32 17.69 9.98
N GLY A 89 -44.33 16.79 10.10
CA GLY A 89 -44.54 15.42 10.59
C GLY A 89 -45.23 14.48 9.60
N GLU A 90 -45.44 14.92 8.36
CA GLU A 90 -46.10 14.17 7.29
C GLU A 90 -45.17 13.98 6.08
N LYS A 91 -45.31 12.85 5.39
CA LYS A 91 -44.58 12.59 4.15
C LYS A 91 -45.15 13.49 3.06
N ASN A 92 -44.32 14.36 2.49
CA ASN A 92 -44.69 15.08 1.28
C ASN A 92 -44.57 14.18 0.03
N GLN A 93 -45.06 14.66 -1.11
CA GLN A 93 -44.98 13.93 -2.38
C GLN A 93 -43.54 13.60 -2.80
N TYR A 94 -42.57 14.39 -2.37
CA TYR A 94 -41.16 14.16 -2.64
C TYR A 94 -40.62 12.89 -1.95
N VAL A 95 -40.87 12.73 -0.65
CA VAL A 95 -40.48 11.52 0.09
C VAL A 95 -41.14 10.29 -0.54
N MET A 96 -42.42 10.39 -0.90
CA MET A 96 -43.16 9.29 -1.56
C MET A 96 -42.60 8.94 -2.95
N ASP A 97 -42.06 9.91 -3.67
CA ASP A 97 -41.42 9.68 -4.97
C ASP A 97 -40.02 9.08 -4.80
N LEU A 98 -39.25 9.54 -3.80
CA LEU A 98 -37.93 9.02 -3.49
C LEU A 98 -37.97 7.53 -3.14
N GLU A 99 -38.90 7.12 -2.28
CA GLU A 99 -39.08 5.71 -1.84
C GLU A 99 -39.36 4.74 -3.01
N LYS A 100 -39.89 5.24 -4.14
CA LYS A 100 -40.18 4.42 -5.33
C LYS A 100 -38.96 4.20 -6.23
N ILE A 101 -37.93 5.03 -6.13
CA ILE A 101 -36.75 5.00 -7.02
C ILE A 101 -35.92 3.72 -6.84
N PRO A 102 -35.61 3.23 -5.62
CA PRO A 102 -34.80 2.03 -5.44
C PRO A 102 -35.41 0.77 -6.08
N ALA A 103 -36.73 0.58 -5.92
CA ALA A 103 -37.45 -0.52 -6.53
C ALA A 103 -37.32 -0.48 -8.06
N PHE A 104 -37.51 0.68 -8.68
CA PHE A 104 -37.33 0.86 -10.12
C PHE A 104 -35.88 0.62 -10.59
N GLY A 105 -34.90 1.11 -9.82
CA GLY A 105 -33.47 0.89 -10.10
C GLY A 105 -33.12 -0.59 -10.19
N THR A 106 -33.75 -1.41 -9.34
CA THR A 106 -33.59 -2.88 -9.33
C THR A 106 -34.14 -3.51 -10.61
N TYR A 107 -35.40 -3.20 -10.98
CA TYR A 107 -36.01 -3.71 -12.21
C TYR A 107 -35.25 -3.28 -13.48
N ARG A 108 -34.80 -2.02 -13.53
CA ARG A 108 -34.01 -1.49 -14.63
C ARG A 108 -32.66 -2.18 -14.78
N SER A 109 -32.03 -2.55 -13.67
CA SER A 109 -30.73 -3.21 -13.68
C SER A 109 -30.84 -4.69 -14.04
N ALA A 110 -31.90 -5.37 -13.57
CA ALA A 110 -32.15 -6.78 -13.86
C ALA A 110 -32.71 -7.01 -15.28
N PHE A 111 -33.54 -6.10 -15.79
CA PHE A 111 -34.25 -6.27 -17.07
C PHE A 111 -34.17 -5.00 -17.95
N PRO A 112 -32.98 -4.61 -18.43
CA PRO A 112 -32.79 -3.37 -19.18
C PRO A 112 -33.66 -3.29 -20.44
N ASN A 113 -33.73 -4.38 -21.21
CA ASN A 113 -34.54 -4.45 -22.43
C ASN A 113 -36.04 -4.42 -22.14
N LEU A 114 -36.48 -5.08 -21.07
CA LEU A 114 -37.90 -5.09 -20.66
C LEU A 114 -38.36 -3.69 -20.27
N VAL A 115 -37.56 -2.94 -19.51
CA VAL A 115 -37.89 -1.57 -19.12
C VAL A 115 -37.90 -0.64 -20.34
N GLU A 116 -37.04 -0.88 -21.33
CA GLU A 116 -37.03 -0.10 -22.58
C GLU A 116 -38.27 -0.36 -23.43
N THR A 117 -38.69 -1.62 -23.58
CA THR A 117 -39.94 -1.98 -24.27
C THR A 117 -41.19 -1.55 -23.49
N ALA A 118 -41.17 -1.68 -22.16
CA ALA A 118 -42.30 -1.33 -21.30
C ALA A 118 -42.55 0.17 -21.17
N ARG A 119 -41.64 1.04 -21.66
CA ARG A 119 -41.90 2.48 -21.83
C ARG A 119 -42.90 2.78 -22.96
N ILE A 120 -43.05 1.87 -23.91
CA ILE A 120 -44.00 1.97 -25.03
C ILE A 120 -45.39 1.47 -24.59
N LEU A 121 -45.42 0.52 -23.66
CA LEU A 121 -46.66 -0.02 -23.09
C LEU A 121 -47.20 0.92 -22.00
N PRO A 122 -48.48 1.36 -22.07
CA PRO A 122 -49.08 2.30 -21.12
C PRO A 122 -49.48 1.63 -19.80
N LEU A 123 -48.55 0.92 -19.16
CA LEU A 123 -48.79 0.29 -17.86
C LEU A 123 -48.70 1.34 -16.73
N PRO A 124 -49.63 1.33 -15.76
CA PRO A 124 -49.68 2.32 -14.67
C PRO A 124 -48.36 2.48 -13.92
N PHE A 125 -47.67 1.38 -13.62
CA PHE A 125 -46.39 1.37 -12.90
C PHE A 125 -45.30 2.22 -13.57
N PHE A 126 -45.08 2.04 -14.89
CA PHE A 126 -44.04 2.78 -15.62
C PHE A 126 -44.39 4.26 -15.80
N ARG A 127 -45.70 4.56 -15.97
CA ARG A 127 -46.20 5.93 -16.03
C ARG A 127 -45.94 6.67 -14.71
N ASP A 128 -46.23 6.04 -13.58
CA ASP A 128 -46.07 6.64 -12.26
C ASP A 128 -44.60 6.90 -11.93
N ILE A 129 -43.70 6.01 -12.32
CA ILE A 129 -42.24 6.21 -12.19
C ILE A 129 -41.74 7.34 -13.09
N ALA A 130 -42.20 7.40 -14.35
CA ALA A 130 -41.83 8.48 -15.26
C ALA A 130 -42.31 9.85 -14.73
N GLN A 131 -43.49 9.89 -14.12
CA GLN A 131 -44.00 11.07 -13.43
C GLN A 131 -43.20 11.41 -12.17
N ALA A 132 -42.85 10.42 -11.35
CA ALA A 132 -41.99 10.62 -10.18
C ALA A 132 -40.63 11.20 -10.59
N GLY A 133 -39.98 10.65 -11.63
CA GLY A 133 -38.73 11.20 -12.17
C GLY A 133 -38.86 12.64 -12.69
N ARG A 134 -40.03 13.03 -13.23
CA ARG A 134 -40.32 14.42 -13.61
C ARG A 134 -40.48 15.32 -12.38
N ARG A 135 -41.23 14.89 -11.37
CA ARG A 135 -41.42 15.64 -10.11
C ARG A 135 -40.09 15.83 -9.38
N MET A 136 -39.26 14.79 -9.30
CA MET A 136 -37.88 14.86 -8.76
C MET A 136 -37.02 15.95 -9.39
N ARG A 137 -37.13 16.17 -10.71
CA ARG A 137 -36.45 17.28 -11.38
C ARG A 137 -37.00 18.64 -10.95
N GLY A 138 -38.33 18.77 -10.85
CA GLY A 138 -38.98 19.98 -10.36
C GLY A 138 -38.55 20.36 -8.94
N TYR A 139 -38.42 19.39 -8.04
CA TYR A 139 -37.95 19.67 -6.68
C TYR A 139 -36.50 20.16 -6.64
N ALA A 140 -35.61 19.58 -7.45
CA ALA A 140 -34.24 20.09 -7.57
C ALA A 140 -34.23 21.54 -8.09
N ASP A 141 -35.09 21.89 -9.05
CA ASP A 141 -35.25 23.28 -9.52
C ASP A 141 -35.77 24.21 -8.42
N GLU A 142 -36.76 23.79 -7.64
CA GLU A 142 -37.31 24.57 -6.52
C GLU A 142 -36.26 24.86 -5.45
N CYS A 143 -35.43 23.87 -5.10
CA CYS A 143 -34.32 24.01 -4.17
C CYS A 143 -33.27 25.00 -4.71
N ILE A 144 -32.87 24.83 -5.97
CA ILE A 144 -31.89 25.72 -6.64
C ILE A 144 -32.42 27.16 -6.70
N ASN A 145 -33.67 27.34 -7.07
CA ASN A 145 -34.29 28.67 -7.15
C ASN A 145 -34.49 29.30 -5.78
N SER A 146 -34.77 28.51 -4.75
CA SER A 146 -34.84 28.99 -3.36
C SER A 146 -33.47 29.46 -2.87
N TYR A 147 -32.41 28.71 -3.15
CA TYR A 147 -31.04 29.14 -2.85
C TYR A 147 -30.69 30.44 -3.57
N ARG A 148 -30.97 30.56 -4.87
CA ARG A 148 -30.73 31.81 -5.63
C ARG A 148 -31.43 33.00 -5.01
N ARG A 149 -32.70 32.84 -4.61
CA ARG A 149 -33.47 33.90 -3.94
C ARG A 149 -32.84 34.34 -2.62
N LEU A 150 -32.30 33.40 -1.83
CA LEU A 150 -31.59 33.71 -0.59
C LEU A 150 -30.32 34.53 -0.84
N VAL A 151 -29.50 34.08 -1.79
CA VAL A 151 -28.24 34.76 -2.15
C VAL A 151 -28.51 36.15 -2.75
N SER A 152 -29.57 36.32 -3.55
CA SER A 152 -29.95 37.63 -4.09
C SER A 152 -30.61 38.56 -3.07
N GLY A 153 -31.27 38.01 -2.04
CA GLY A 153 -31.98 38.79 -1.01
C GLY A 153 -31.10 39.28 0.14
N GLU A 154 -30.05 38.51 0.52
CA GLU A 154 -29.08 38.88 1.55
C GLU A 154 -27.63 38.79 1.03
N PRO A 155 -27.18 39.75 0.19
CA PRO A 155 -25.87 39.70 -0.47
C PRO A 155 -24.67 39.77 0.49
N SER A 156 -24.88 40.25 1.72
CA SER A 156 -23.84 40.55 2.70
C SER A 156 -23.39 39.36 3.54
N SER A 157 -24.11 38.23 3.52
CA SER A 157 -23.73 37.02 4.27
C SER A 157 -24.43 35.76 3.72
N PRO A 158 -24.13 35.30 2.50
CA PRO A 158 -24.73 34.08 1.98
C PRO A 158 -24.42 32.88 2.90
N LYS A 159 -25.46 32.15 3.32
CA LYS A 159 -25.28 30.91 4.10
C LYS A 159 -24.33 29.97 3.33
N PRO A 160 -23.26 29.46 3.96
CA PRO A 160 -22.36 28.52 3.31
C PRO A 160 -23.10 27.20 3.03
N THR A 161 -23.19 26.82 1.75
CA THR A 161 -23.80 25.56 1.33
C THR A 161 -22.80 24.69 0.57
N LEU A 162 -23.07 23.39 0.54
CA LEU A 162 -22.28 22.41 -0.21
C LEU A 162 -22.22 22.71 -1.72
N PHE A 163 -23.21 23.44 -2.24
CA PHE A 163 -23.32 23.81 -3.64
C PHE A 163 -22.91 25.26 -3.93
N ALA A 164 -22.49 26.05 -2.94
CA ALA A 164 -22.19 27.48 -3.11
C ALA A 164 -21.23 27.72 -4.31
N LYS A 165 -20.13 26.97 -4.35
CA LYS A 165 -19.15 27.04 -5.44
C LYS A 165 -19.70 26.58 -6.80
N LEU A 166 -20.59 25.59 -6.81
CA LEU A 166 -21.25 25.13 -8.05
C LEU A 166 -22.23 26.18 -8.58
N PHE A 167 -22.85 26.96 -7.71
CA PHE A 167 -23.71 28.07 -8.10
C PHE A 167 -22.93 29.29 -8.56
N GLU A 168 -21.76 29.57 -7.97
CA GLU A 168 -20.82 30.62 -8.43
C GLU A 168 -20.24 30.29 -9.80
N ASP A 169 -19.72 29.08 -10.00
CA ASP A 169 -19.11 28.64 -11.27
C ASP A 169 -20.13 28.52 -12.42
N ALA A 170 -21.43 28.39 -12.12
CA ALA A 170 -22.52 28.50 -13.09
C ALA A 170 -22.55 29.87 -13.77
N GLY A 171 -22.25 30.93 -13.01
CA GLY A 171 -22.13 32.30 -13.53
C GLY A 171 -20.92 32.49 -14.44
N HIS A 172 -19.92 31.62 -14.32
CA HIS A 172 -18.70 31.62 -15.12
C HIS A 172 -18.71 30.64 -16.31
N GLY A 173 -19.84 29.95 -16.55
CA GLY A 173 -20.03 29.06 -17.70
C GLY A 173 -19.32 27.71 -17.61
N VAL A 174 -18.85 27.32 -16.41
CA VAL A 174 -18.13 26.04 -16.21
C VAL A 174 -19.11 24.85 -16.24
N LEU A 175 -20.32 25.03 -15.68
CA LEU A 175 -21.37 24.01 -15.64
C LEU A 175 -22.71 24.58 -16.11
N THR A 176 -23.48 23.76 -16.82
CA THR A 176 -24.83 24.14 -17.23
C THR A 176 -25.83 24.02 -16.07
N HIS A 177 -26.96 24.73 -16.15
CA HIS A 177 -28.04 24.57 -15.16
C HIS A 177 -28.56 23.14 -15.04
N ASP A 178 -28.66 22.44 -16.17
CA ASP A 178 -29.10 21.04 -16.18
C ASP A 178 -28.12 20.14 -15.44
N GLU A 179 -26.82 20.38 -15.58
CA GLU A 179 -25.79 19.63 -14.85
C GLU A 179 -25.84 19.91 -13.34
N ILE A 180 -26.05 21.16 -12.93
CA ILE A 180 -26.21 21.51 -11.51
C ILE A 180 -27.47 20.86 -10.93
N ARG A 181 -28.58 20.86 -11.67
CA ARG A 181 -29.80 20.14 -11.29
C ARG A 181 -29.53 18.64 -11.09
N ASN A 182 -28.75 18.03 -11.99
CA ASN A 182 -28.42 16.62 -11.92
C ASN A 182 -27.53 16.29 -10.70
N GLU A 183 -26.59 17.16 -10.36
CA GLU A 183 -25.78 17.02 -9.14
C GLU A 183 -26.63 17.21 -7.87
N ALA A 184 -27.47 18.25 -7.83
CA ALA A 184 -28.41 18.50 -6.74
C ALA A 184 -29.33 17.30 -6.50
N GLN A 185 -29.93 16.75 -7.56
CA GLN A 185 -30.74 15.54 -7.49
C GLN A 185 -29.94 14.36 -6.94
N GLY A 186 -28.69 14.17 -7.40
CA GLY A 186 -27.82 13.09 -6.92
C GLY A 186 -27.53 13.18 -5.42
N TYR A 187 -27.22 14.38 -4.92
CA TYR A 187 -26.89 14.59 -3.51
C TYR A 187 -28.07 14.41 -2.59
N ILE A 188 -29.26 14.91 -2.95
CA ILE A 188 -30.44 14.73 -2.10
C ILE A 188 -30.78 13.25 -1.97
N ILE A 189 -30.73 12.49 -3.09
CA ILE A 189 -30.97 11.05 -3.07
C ILE A 189 -29.91 10.33 -2.23
N ALA A 190 -28.63 10.63 -2.45
CA ALA A 190 -27.53 9.92 -1.78
C ALA A 190 -27.45 10.20 -0.27
N GLY A 191 -27.67 11.46 0.15
CA GLY A 191 -27.50 11.88 1.54
C GLY A 191 -28.68 11.59 2.48
N SER A 192 -29.87 11.33 1.93
CA SER A 192 -31.09 11.08 2.71
C SER A 192 -31.27 9.59 3.05
N ASP A 193 -31.69 8.80 2.07
CA ASP A 193 -32.15 7.41 2.24
C ASP A 193 -31.10 6.49 2.88
N THR A 194 -29.83 6.65 2.49
CA THR A 194 -28.74 5.81 2.99
C THR A 194 -28.46 6.04 4.48
N THR A 195 -28.42 7.30 4.90
CA THR A 195 -28.18 7.71 6.29
C THR A 195 -29.35 7.28 7.17
N ALA A 196 -30.60 7.52 6.72
CA ALA A 196 -31.79 7.15 7.49
C ALA A 196 -31.92 5.64 7.68
N THR A 197 -31.63 4.87 6.63
CA THR A 197 -31.59 3.41 6.70
C THR A 197 -30.54 2.93 7.70
N THR A 198 -29.33 3.51 7.67
CA THR A 198 -28.24 3.15 8.60
C THR A 198 -28.63 3.43 10.05
N LEU A 199 -29.19 4.61 10.34
CA LEU A 199 -29.63 4.98 11.69
C LEU A 199 -30.78 4.09 12.19
N THR A 200 -31.70 3.71 11.30
CA THR A 200 -32.80 2.79 11.62
C THR A 200 -32.27 1.44 12.07
N TYR A 201 -31.35 0.85 11.30
CA TYR A 201 -30.75 -0.45 11.65
C TYR A 201 -29.84 -0.35 12.86
N LEU A 202 -29.18 0.80 13.11
CA LEU A 202 -28.40 1.02 14.32
C LEU A 202 -29.30 0.90 15.55
N VAL A 203 -30.36 1.71 15.60
CA VAL A 203 -31.30 1.74 16.74
C VAL A 203 -31.99 0.38 16.89
N TRP A 204 -32.47 -0.20 15.80
CA TRP A 204 -33.09 -1.52 15.83
C TRP A 204 -32.14 -2.59 16.38
N SER A 205 -30.88 -2.60 15.93
CA SER A 205 -29.88 -3.58 16.41
C SER A 205 -29.56 -3.40 17.89
N VAL A 206 -29.46 -2.16 18.36
CA VAL A 206 -29.24 -1.84 19.78
C VAL A 206 -30.43 -2.32 20.62
N CYS A 207 -31.67 -2.00 20.22
CA CYS A 207 -32.87 -2.40 20.95
C CYS A 207 -33.10 -3.93 20.98
N GLN A 208 -32.59 -4.67 19.99
CA GLN A 208 -32.68 -6.13 19.96
C GLN A 208 -31.66 -6.81 20.89
N HIS A 209 -30.63 -6.09 21.37
CA HIS A 209 -29.53 -6.65 22.16
C HIS A 209 -29.34 -5.87 23.47
N GLY A 210 -30.01 -6.31 24.54
CA GLY A 210 -30.00 -5.61 25.83
C GLY A 210 -28.60 -5.35 26.40
N GLU A 211 -27.65 -6.28 26.24
CA GLU A 211 -26.25 -6.09 26.66
C GLU A 211 -25.56 -4.94 25.91
N VAL A 212 -25.74 -4.89 24.58
CA VAL A 212 -25.18 -3.83 23.74
C VAL A 212 -25.80 -2.48 24.10
N GLN A 213 -27.11 -2.45 24.31
CA GLN A 213 -27.82 -1.26 24.76
C GLN A 213 -27.27 -0.77 26.09
N GLN A 214 -27.12 -1.65 27.08
CA GLN A 214 -26.62 -1.28 28.40
C GLN A 214 -25.20 -0.68 28.30
N THR A 215 -24.26 -1.38 27.66
CA THR A 215 -22.88 -0.89 27.52
C THR A 215 -22.80 0.43 26.74
N LEU A 216 -23.61 0.59 25.68
CA LEU A 216 -23.65 1.83 24.92
C LEU A 216 -24.22 2.98 25.75
N VAL A 217 -25.32 2.76 26.49
CA VAL A 217 -25.91 3.79 27.35
C VAL A 217 -24.98 4.17 28.49
N GLU A 218 -24.26 3.22 29.09
CA GLU A 218 -23.24 3.47 30.10
C GLU A 218 -22.11 4.35 29.56
N GLU A 219 -21.61 4.09 28.35
CA GLU A 219 -20.59 4.93 27.71
C GLU A 219 -21.13 6.33 27.37
N LEU A 220 -22.34 6.43 26.84
CA LEU A 220 -22.98 7.70 26.50
C LEU A 220 -23.32 8.54 27.73
N ALA A 221 -23.63 7.92 28.88
CA ALA A 221 -23.91 8.62 30.13
C ALA A 221 -22.69 9.37 30.69
N ALA A 222 -21.48 9.05 30.24
CA ALA A 222 -20.26 9.78 30.60
C ALA A 222 -20.08 11.09 29.80
N LEU A 223 -20.90 11.34 28.78
CA LEU A 223 -20.87 12.61 28.03
C LEU A 223 -21.47 13.75 28.86
N PRO A 224 -20.96 14.98 28.70
CA PRO A 224 -21.57 16.17 29.29
C PRO A 224 -22.94 16.47 28.66
N ASP A 225 -23.81 17.19 29.39
CA ASP A 225 -25.14 17.62 28.91
C ASP A 225 -25.07 18.36 27.56
N GLN A 226 -23.99 19.11 27.34
CA GLN A 226 -23.64 19.71 26.07
C GLN A 226 -22.34 19.07 25.56
N PHE A 227 -22.47 18.19 24.58
CA PHE A 227 -21.34 17.56 23.91
C PHE A 227 -21.32 17.94 22.42
N GLY A 228 -20.11 17.99 21.85
CA GLY A 228 -19.89 18.16 20.42
C GLY A 228 -19.48 16.87 19.72
N ASN A 229 -19.31 16.95 18.40
CA ASN A 229 -18.85 15.84 17.56
C ASN A 229 -17.47 15.32 17.98
N ASP A 230 -16.56 16.20 18.41
CA ASP A 230 -15.22 15.80 18.86
C ASP A 230 -15.25 15.01 20.19
N ASP A 231 -16.31 15.15 20.99
CA ASP A 231 -16.54 14.31 22.17
C ASP A 231 -17.07 12.93 21.76
N ALA A 232 -18.07 12.90 20.88
CA ALA A 232 -18.65 11.67 20.36
C ALA A 232 -17.64 10.80 19.59
N LYS A 233 -16.73 11.41 18.81
CA LYS A 233 -15.66 10.71 18.08
C LYS A 233 -14.74 9.91 19.00
N ARG A 234 -14.55 10.35 20.24
CA ARG A 234 -13.64 9.73 21.21
C ARG A 234 -14.24 8.49 21.89
N LEU A 235 -15.52 8.23 21.70
CA LEU A 235 -16.21 7.09 22.32
C LEU A 235 -15.91 5.78 21.58
N PRO A 236 -15.10 4.87 22.14
CA PRO A 236 -14.69 3.68 21.42
C PRO A 236 -15.87 2.73 21.14
N TYR A 237 -16.79 2.51 22.08
CA TYR A 237 -17.86 1.53 21.90
C TYR A 237 -18.94 2.03 20.92
N LEU A 238 -19.30 3.31 20.95
CA LEU A 238 -20.15 3.93 19.93
C LEU A 238 -19.60 3.70 18.52
N ASN A 239 -18.30 3.94 18.29
CA ASN A 239 -17.66 3.68 17.01
C ASN A 239 -17.71 2.19 16.62
N GLN A 240 -17.58 1.28 17.59
CA GLN A 240 -17.71 -0.17 17.35
C GLN A 240 -19.15 -0.53 16.93
N VAL A 241 -20.18 0.06 17.56
CA VAL A 241 -21.60 -0.15 17.20
C VAL A 241 -21.91 0.39 15.80
N ILE A 242 -21.39 1.57 15.47
CA ILE A 242 -21.54 2.17 14.12
C ILE A 242 -20.90 1.27 13.07
N ASN A 243 -19.65 0.84 13.26
CA ASN A 243 -18.96 -0.04 12.31
C ASN A 243 -19.68 -1.38 12.15
N GLU A 244 -20.21 -1.96 13.23
CA GLU A 244 -20.97 -3.20 13.16
C GLU A 244 -22.31 -3.05 12.43
N THR A 245 -22.96 -1.90 12.61
CA THR A 245 -24.17 -1.56 11.86
C THR A 245 -23.86 -1.42 10.38
N LEU A 246 -22.82 -0.67 10.02
CA LEU A 246 -22.40 -0.49 8.63
C LEU A 246 -21.99 -1.80 7.95
N ARG A 247 -21.45 -2.75 8.72
CA ARG A 247 -21.13 -4.09 8.23
C ARG A 247 -22.39 -4.91 7.97
N LEU A 248 -23.25 -5.08 8.98
CA LEU A 248 -24.42 -5.96 8.81
C LEU A 248 -25.49 -5.33 7.95
N TYR A 249 -25.74 -4.05 8.11
CA TYR A 249 -26.87 -3.36 7.52
C TYR A 249 -26.40 -2.18 6.67
N ALA A 250 -25.38 -2.41 5.84
CA ALA A 250 -24.95 -1.46 4.83
C ALA A 250 -26.15 -0.99 4.00
N ALA A 251 -26.40 0.32 3.98
CA ALA A 251 -27.55 0.88 3.25
C ALA A 251 -27.48 0.68 1.74
N THR A 252 -26.27 0.53 1.20
CA THR A 252 -26.03 0.13 -0.20
C THR A 252 -25.41 -1.27 -0.24
N PRO A 253 -26.22 -2.33 -0.05
CA PRO A 253 -25.72 -3.71 0.03
C PRO A 253 -25.33 -4.29 -1.34
N SER A 254 -25.79 -3.69 -2.43
CA SER A 254 -25.67 -4.19 -3.81
C SER A 254 -24.28 -3.99 -4.43
N GLY A 255 -24.08 -4.61 -5.60
CA GLY A 255 -22.85 -4.48 -6.38
C GLY A 255 -22.53 -3.04 -6.79
N LEU A 256 -21.30 -2.59 -6.59
CA LEU A 256 -20.78 -1.32 -7.11
C LEU A 256 -20.09 -1.56 -8.47
N PRO A 257 -20.74 -1.28 -9.61
CA PRO A 257 -20.20 -1.63 -10.92
C PRO A 257 -18.96 -0.82 -11.28
N ARG A 258 -17.99 -1.48 -11.91
CA ARG A 258 -16.79 -0.93 -12.55
C ARG A 258 -16.66 -1.54 -13.92
N THR A 259 -16.17 -0.77 -14.88
CA THR A 259 -15.87 -1.29 -16.22
C THR A 259 -14.39 -1.58 -16.32
N VAL A 260 -14.05 -2.78 -16.76
CA VAL A 260 -12.67 -3.16 -17.03
C VAL A 260 -12.15 -2.35 -18.23
N PRO A 261 -11.02 -1.64 -18.12
CA PRO A 261 -10.42 -0.91 -19.24
C PRO A 261 -9.86 -1.86 -20.29
N ASP A 262 -9.71 -1.39 -21.53
CA ASP A 262 -9.07 -2.16 -22.60
C ASP A 262 -7.57 -2.34 -22.31
N PRO A 263 -6.96 -3.50 -22.65
CA PRO A 263 -7.57 -4.67 -23.34
C PRO A 263 -8.30 -5.66 -22.41
N GLY A 264 -8.20 -5.50 -21.10
CA GLY A 264 -8.68 -6.45 -20.09
C GLY A 264 -7.78 -6.44 -18.86
N VAL A 265 -8.14 -7.22 -17.83
CA VAL A 265 -7.34 -7.39 -16.61
C VAL A 265 -7.50 -8.81 -16.06
N LYS A 266 -6.45 -9.40 -15.50
CA LYS A 266 -6.53 -10.64 -14.72
C LYS A 266 -6.89 -10.30 -13.27
N LEU A 267 -8.00 -10.82 -12.75
CA LEU A 267 -8.47 -10.61 -11.38
C LEU A 267 -8.82 -11.96 -10.75
N ALA A 268 -8.25 -12.25 -9.57
CA ALA A 268 -8.41 -13.52 -8.85
C ALA A 268 -8.19 -14.76 -9.75
N GLY A 269 -7.17 -14.72 -10.61
CA GLY A 269 -6.84 -15.80 -11.54
C GLY A 269 -7.73 -15.88 -12.79
N HIS A 270 -8.73 -15.00 -12.94
CA HIS A 270 -9.63 -14.98 -14.09
C HIS A 270 -9.31 -13.80 -15.03
N TRP A 271 -9.10 -14.08 -16.31
CA TRP A 271 -9.02 -13.04 -17.33
C TRP A 271 -10.39 -12.41 -17.55
N ILE A 272 -10.49 -11.10 -17.34
CA ILE A 272 -11.71 -10.33 -17.57
C ILE A 272 -11.44 -9.37 -18.75
N PRO A 273 -12.13 -9.54 -19.90
CA PRO A 273 -11.87 -8.70 -21.06
C PRO A 273 -12.30 -7.25 -20.85
N GLY A 274 -11.68 -6.34 -21.61
CA GLY A 274 -12.07 -4.94 -21.68
C GLY A 274 -13.56 -4.78 -21.97
N GLY A 275 -14.20 -3.78 -21.33
CA GLY A 275 -15.62 -3.50 -21.47
C GLY A 275 -16.55 -4.33 -20.58
N VAL A 276 -16.07 -5.40 -19.93
CA VAL A 276 -16.86 -6.16 -18.95
C VAL A 276 -17.13 -5.33 -17.70
N THR A 277 -18.34 -5.47 -17.15
CA THR A 277 -18.71 -4.84 -15.88
C THR A 277 -18.47 -5.82 -14.73
N VAL A 278 -17.60 -5.43 -13.80
CA VAL A 278 -17.35 -6.15 -12.54
C VAL A 278 -17.99 -5.41 -11.37
N THR A 279 -18.47 -6.13 -10.36
CA THR A 279 -19.16 -5.52 -9.21
C THR A 279 -18.64 -6.11 -7.91
N THR A 280 -18.39 -5.27 -6.92
CA THR A 280 -18.16 -5.71 -5.53
C THR A 280 -19.41 -5.47 -4.70
N GLN A 281 -19.83 -6.46 -3.91
CA GLN A 281 -21.07 -6.40 -3.15
C GLN A 281 -20.78 -6.36 -1.65
N ALA A 282 -21.10 -5.23 -1.01
CA ALA A 282 -20.90 -5.05 0.43
C ALA A 282 -21.62 -6.14 1.25
N TYR A 283 -22.87 -6.48 0.90
CA TYR A 283 -23.63 -7.49 1.65
C TYR A 283 -22.92 -8.82 1.80
N SER A 284 -22.37 -9.35 0.70
CA SER A 284 -21.71 -10.65 0.66
C SER A 284 -20.35 -10.58 1.33
N LEU A 285 -19.55 -9.55 1.02
CA LEU A 285 -18.23 -9.33 1.64
C LEU A 285 -18.33 -9.16 3.17
N HIS A 286 -19.31 -8.39 3.63
CA HIS A 286 -19.54 -8.13 5.05
C HIS A 286 -20.08 -9.34 5.80
N ARG A 287 -20.65 -10.31 5.08
CA ARG A 287 -21.18 -11.56 5.63
C ARG A 287 -20.28 -12.76 5.42
N ASP A 288 -19.11 -12.55 4.84
CA ASP A 288 -18.13 -13.61 4.69
C ASP A 288 -17.66 -14.04 6.08
N SER A 289 -18.01 -15.28 6.43
CA SER A 289 -17.60 -15.87 7.70
C SER A 289 -16.08 -16.11 7.78
N SER A 290 -15.35 -16.11 6.65
CA SER A 290 -13.88 -16.16 6.62
C SER A 290 -13.25 -14.86 7.15
N VAL A 291 -13.95 -13.73 6.97
CA VAL A 291 -13.49 -12.40 7.39
C VAL A 291 -14.15 -11.97 8.70
N PHE A 292 -15.44 -12.23 8.86
CA PHE A 292 -16.25 -11.82 10.02
C PHE A 292 -16.79 -13.06 10.75
N PRO A 293 -16.16 -13.50 11.85
CA PRO A 293 -16.68 -14.62 12.64
C PRO A 293 -18.09 -14.34 13.15
N GLN A 294 -18.96 -15.35 13.11
CA GLN A 294 -20.40 -15.19 13.39
C GLN A 294 -20.97 -14.02 12.57
N SER A 295 -20.72 -14.04 11.26
CA SER A 295 -20.98 -12.91 10.37
C SER A 295 -22.43 -12.43 10.39
N GLY A 296 -23.39 -13.30 10.68
CA GLY A 296 -24.81 -12.95 10.83
C GLY A 296 -25.20 -12.36 12.19
N ARG A 297 -24.34 -12.44 13.21
CA ARG A 297 -24.61 -11.90 14.56
C ARG A 297 -24.09 -10.47 14.68
N PHE A 298 -24.94 -9.60 15.23
CA PHE A 298 -24.56 -8.25 15.60
C PHE A 298 -23.68 -8.28 16.86
N ASN A 299 -22.39 -7.99 16.70
CA ASN A 299 -21.41 -7.99 17.79
C ASN A 299 -20.44 -6.79 17.64
N PRO A 300 -20.70 -5.66 18.32
CA PRO A 300 -19.82 -4.49 18.29
C PRO A 300 -18.39 -4.77 18.76
N SER A 301 -18.23 -5.61 19.80
CA SER A 301 -16.93 -5.90 20.42
C SER A 301 -15.90 -6.49 19.44
N ARG A 302 -16.33 -6.98 18.26
CA ARG A 302 -15.40 -7.42 17.19
C ARG A 302 -14.47 -6.31 16.72
N TRP A 303 -14.88 -5.06 16.83
CA TRP A 303 -14.13 -3.91 16.34
C TRP A 303 -13.07 -3.43 17.33
N SER A 304 -13.11 -3.88 18.59
CA SER A 304 -12.07 -3.62 19.61
C SER A 304 -10.69 -4.17 19.20
N LYS A 305 -10.66 -5.26 18.44
CA LYS A 305 -9.45 -5.92 17.89
C LYS A 305 -9.62 -6.18 16.40
N SER A 306 -9.94 -5.13 15.64
CA SER A 306 -10.13 -5.24 14.18
C SER A 306 -8.85 -5.69 13.47
N THR A 307 -8.97 -6.70 12.60
CA THR A 307 -7.88 -7.16 11.74
C THR A 307 -7.77 -6.30 10.47
N PRO A 308 -6.61 -6.27 9.78
CA PRO A 308 -6.50 -5.59 8.48
C PRO A 308 -7.57 -6.05 7.49
N LYS A 309 -7.80 -7.36 7.38
CA LYS A 309 -8.87 -7.94 6.55
C LYS A 309 -10.26 -7.41 6.85
N MET A 310 -10.61 -7.30 8.14
CA MET A 310 -11.92 -6.78 8.53
C MET A 310 -12.09 -5.32 8.09
N LYS A 311 -11.01 -4.54 8.10
CA LYS A 311 -11.01 -3.14 7.63
C LYS A 311 -11.10 -3.09 6.11
N ASP A 312 -10.34 -3.92 5.39
CA ASP A 312 -10.33 -3.95 3.93
C ASP A 312 -11.67 -4.44 3.36
N ALA A 313 -12.27 -5.45 4.00
CA ALA A 313 -13.57 -5.98 3.61
C ALA A 313 -14.74 -5.05 4.00
N LEU A 314 -14.54 -4.08 4.91
CA LEU A 314 -15.58 -3.11 5.29
C LEU A 314 -15.81 -2.06 4.19
N MET A 315 -16.36 -2.49 3.08
CA MET A 315 -16.68 -1.66 1.91
C MET A 315 -18.06 -0.96 1.98
N ALA A 316 -18.52 -0.53 3.16
CA ALA A 316 -19.82 0.15 3.30
C ALA A 316 -19.90 1.46 2.48
N PHE A 317 -18.75 2.09 2.23
CA PHE A 317 -18.60 3.30 1.42
C PHE A 317 -17.86 3.06 0.09
N GLY A 318 -17.71 1.79 -0.32
CA GLY A 318 -16.87 1.38 -1.46
C GLY A 318 -15.37 1.55 -1.20
N GLY A 319 -14.56 1.38 -2.25
CA GLY A 319 -13.09 1.47 -2.18
C GLY A 319 -12.48 2.19 -3.39
N GLY A 320 -11.20 2.58 -3.26
CA GLY A 320 -10.40 3.20 -4.31
C GLY A 320 -10.81 4.64 -4.69
N SER A 321 -10.47 5.06 -5.91
CA SER A 321 -10.69 6.43 -6.43
C SER A 321 -12.16 6.86 -6.58
N ARG A 322 -13.07 5.90 -6.42
CA ARG A 322 -14.54 6.06 -6.48
C ARG A 322 -15.19 5.81 -5.13
N ASN A 323 -14.44 5.86 -4.03
CA ASN A 323 -14.99 5.75 -2.68
C ASN A 323 -15.92 6.94 -2.36
N MET A 324 -16.93 6.68 -1.53
CA MET A 324 -17.90 7.66 -1.05
C MET A 324 -17.37 8.44 0.17
N THR A 325 -16.17 8.13 0.66
CA THR A 325 -15.58 8.80 1.84
C THR A 325 -15.37 10.29 1.55
N CYS A 326 -16.28 11.12 2.09
CA CYS A 326 -16.05 12.53 2.31
C CYS A 326 -14.83 12.68 3.25
N LEU A 327 -13.67 12.96 2.65
CA LEU A 327 -12.36 13.25 3.24
C LEU A 327 -11.69 12.22 4.15
N ILE A 328 -10.42 11.92 3.83
CA ILE A 328 -9.17 12.17 4.59
C ILE A 328 -8.03 11.76 3.64
N TYR A 329 -7.92 12.36 2.44
CA TYR A 329 -6.84 11.95 1.51
C TYR A 329 -6.19 13.06 0.65
N PRO A 330 -6.83 14.21 0.32
CA PRO A 330 -6.14 15.22 -0.50
C PRO A 330 -5.46 16.35 0.28
N LEU A 331 -5.77 16.60 1.56
CA LEU A 331 -5.22 17.77 2.28
C LEU A 331 -3.73 17.63 2.61
N ASN A 332 -3.26 16.43 2.99
CA ASN A 332 -1.85 16.20 3.32
C ASN A 332 -0.92 16.50 2.13
N ARG A 333 -1.34 16.18 0.89
CA ARG A 333 -0.52 16.43 -0.30
C ARG A 333 -0.36 17.90 -0.68
N ILE A 334 -1.28 18.79 -0.29
CA ILE A 334 -1.14 20.24 -0.59
C ILE A 334 -0.14 20.87 0.39
N ILE A 335 -0.16 20.46 1.65
CA ILE A 335 0.80 20.90 2.66
C ILE A 335 2.23 20.49 2.25
N ASP A 336 2.40 19.28 1.71
CA ASP A 336 3.69 18.78 1.20
C ASP A 336 4.29 19.67 0.08
N LEU A 337 3.47 20.37 -0.72
CA LEU A 337 3.96 21.30 -1.75
C LEU A 337 4.57 22.60 -1.16
N PHE A 338 4.18 23.00 0.05
CA PHE A 338 4.67 24.24 0.67
C PHE A 338 5.90 24.04 1.55
N VAL A 339 6.23 22.79 1.92
CA VAL A 339 7.39 22.46 2.75
C VAL A 339 8.72 22.95 2.14
N PRO A 340 9.01 22.75 0.83
CA PRO A 340 10.25 23.25 0.23
C PRO A 340 10.36 24.78 0.27
N SER A 341 9.27 25.51 0.02
CA SER A 341 9.22 26.97 0.09
C SER A 341 9.55 27.49 1.48
N PHE A 342 8.97 26.85 2.51
CA PHE A 342 9.20 27.22 3.90
C PHE A 342 10.63 26.90 4.35
N MET A 343 11.23 25.80 3.87
CA MET A 343 12.63 25.46 4.12
C MET A 343 13.59 26.47 3.49
N VAL A 344 13.33 26.90 2.25
CA VAL A 344 14.17 27.88 1.55
C VAL A 344 14.15 29.24 2.24
N VAL A 345 12.96 29.76 2.58
CA VAL A 345 12.82 31.04 3.30
C VAL A 345 13.55 30.99 4.65
N THR A 346 13.35 29.91 5.41
CA THR A 346 14.01 29.75 6.71
C THR A 346 15.52 29.59 6.57
N GLY A 347 15.98 28.88 5.54
CA GLY A 347 17.40 28.74 5.20
C GLY A 347 18.08 30.06 4.90
N ILE A 348 17.43 30.94 4.13
CA ILE A 348 17.93 32.30 3.83
C ILE A 348 18.05 33.12 5.12
N VAL A 349 17.00 33.12 5.96
CA VAL A 349 17.01 33.86 7.24
C VAL A 349 18.14 33.38 8.14
N PHE A 350 18.28 32.07 8.35
CA PHE A 350 19.36 31.52 9.16
C PHE A 350 20.75 31.75 8.55
N GLY A 351 20.88 31.73 7.22
CA GLY A 351 22.12 32.06 6.52
C GLY A 351 22.61 33.48 6.83
N VAL A 352 21.72 34.47 6.78
CA VAL A 352 22.03 35.87 7.11
C VAL A 352 22.44 36.02 8.59
N PHE A 353 21.69 35.43 9.52
CA PHE A 353 22.06 35.48 10.94
C PHE A 353 23.42 34.81 11.21
N THR A 354 23.68 33.65 10.61
CA THR A 354 24.94 32.92 10.76
C THR A 354 26.10 33.70 10.15
N PHE A 355 25.87 34.39 9.02
CA PHE A 355 26.88 35.24 8.37
C PHE A 355 27.32 36.39 9.29
N LEU A 356 26.34 37.11 9.87
CA LEU A 356 26.61 38.21 10.80
C LEU A 356 27.34 37.73 12.07
N GLU A 357 27.00 36.56 12.57
CA GLU A 357 27.63 35.98 13.77
C GLU A 357 29.07 35.53 13.52
N VAL A 358 29.34 34.86 12.40
CA VAL A 358 30.70 34.45 11.99
C VAL A 358 31.59 35.69 11.81
N LEU A 359 31.08 36.76 11.18
CA LEU A 359 31.78 38.04 11.06
C LEU A 359 32.08 38.71 12.41
N ALA A 360 31.19 38.53 13.41
CA ALA A 360 31.35 39.11 14.73
C ALA A 360 32.32 38.32 15.63
N THR A 361 32.44 37.00 15.45
CA THR A 361 33.24 36.10 16.30
C THR A 361 34.64 35.83 15.73
N GLU A 362 34.77 35.64 14.42
CA GLU A 362 36.06 35.43 13.77
C GLU A 362 36.65 36.80 13.40
N ARG A 363 37.42 37.42 14.31
CA ARG A 363 38.19 38.66 14.05
C ARG A 363 39.35 38.45 13.04
N SER A 364 39.12 37.74 11.93
CA SER A 364 40.08 37.52 10.85
C SER A 364 39.49 37.97 9.51
N LEU A 365 40.32 38.55 8.64
CA LEU A 365 39.90 39.12 7.34
C LEU A 365 39.55 38.07 6.27
N ALA A 366 39.68 36.77 6.55
CA ALA A 366 39.44 35.70 5.60
C ALA A 366 38.14 34.96 5.93
N PHE A 367 37.06 35.29 5.22
CA PHE A 367 35.77 34.61 5.35
C PHE A 367 35.87 33.15 4.89
N ASN A 368 35.61 32.20 5.80
CA ASN A 368 35.61 30.78 5.47
C ASN A 368 34.19 30.31 5.07
N PHE A 369 33.92 30.30 3.77
CA PHE A 369 32.62 29.89 3.21
C PHE A 369 32.20 28.47 3.64
N LYS A 370 33.14 27.52 3.72
CA LYS A 370 32.82 26.13 4.14
C LYS A 370 32.37 26.09 5.59
N HIS A 371 33.00 26.88 6.45
CA HIS A 371 32.64 26.96 7.86
C HIS A 371 31.25 27.60 8.06
N TRP A 372 30.99 28.73 7.40
CA TRP A 372 29.68 29.38 7.41
C TRP A 372 28.56 28.46 6.89
N HIS A 373 28.78 27.80 5.75
CA HIS A 373 27.81 26.90 5.13
C HIS A 373 27.46 25.71 6.04
N ALA A 374 28.45 25.09 6.70
CA ALA A 374 28.23 24.00 7.64
C ALA A 374 27.43 24.44 8.88
N GLN A 375 27.70 25.64 9.41
CA GLN A 375 26.96 26.19 10.54
C GLN A 375 25.50 26.53 10.18
N GLN A 376 25.28 27.10 8.99
CA GLN A 376 23.93 27.39 8.48
C GLN A 376 23.12 26.09 8.35
N PHE A 377 23.68 25.07 7.69
CA PHE A 377 23.02 23.76 7.55
C PHE A 377 22.69 23.16 8.92
N THR A 378 23.62 23.22 9.87
CA THR A 378 23.40 22.75 11.25
C THR A 378 22.19 23.42 11.90
N ARG A 379 22.05 24.75 11.77
CA ARG A 379 20.93 25.51 12.38
C ARG A 379 19.60 25.17 11.70
N LEU A 380 19.59 25.09 10.38
CA LEU A 380 18.42 24.72 9.60
C LEU A 380 17.95 23.30 9.97
N TRP A 381 18.87 22.34 9.95
CA TRP A 381 18.58 20.93 10.22
C TRP A 381 18.12 20.68 11.66
N LYS A 382 18.69 21.40 12.64
CA LYS A 382 18.20 21.34 14.04
C LYS A 382 16.74 21.77 14.21
N THR A 383 16.23 22.60 13.30
CA THR A 383 14.85 23.11 13.32
C THR A 383 13.93 22.21 12.50
N PHE A 384 14.35 21.85 11.27
CA PHE A 384 13.52 21.11 10.33
C PHE A 384 13.58 19.60 10.48
N GLY A 385 14.68 19.07 10.98
CA GLY A 385 14.90 17.65 11.14
C GLY A 385 13.68 16.96 11.76
N PRO A 386 13.29 17.29 13.01
CA PRO A 386 12.16 16.66 13.70
C PRO A 386 10.82 16.74 12.96
N LEU A 387 10.62 17.78 12.16
CA LEU A 387 9.41 17.95 11.36
C LEU A 387 9.44 17.05 10.11
N GLY A 388 10.58 17.02 9.41
CA GLY A 388 10.79 16.22 8.20
C GLY A 388 10.79 14.72 8.47
N SER A 389 11.30 14.27 9.63
CA SER A 389 11.29 12.83 9.94
C SER A 389 9.90 12.25 10.12
N ASN A 390 8.91 13.02 10.59
CA ASN A 390 7.53 12.53 10.67
C ASN A 390 6.94 12.19 9.29
N ILE A 391 7.39 12.88 8.23
CA ILE A 391 6.89 12.68 6.86
C ILE A 391 7.43 11.36 6.29
N LEU A 392 8.73 11.10 6.45
CA LEU A 392 9.37 9.89 5.91
C LEU A 392 9.37 8.70 6.87
N ARG A 393 8.95 8.89 8.14
CA ARG A 393 8.87 7.82 9.16
C ARG A 393 8.13 6.58 8.68
N PRO A 394 6.93 6.65 8.05
CA PRO A 394 6.22 5.45 7.62
C PRO A 394 7.01 4.57 6.64
N THR A 395 7.89 5.20 5.85
CA THR A 395 8.74 4.52 4.85
C THR A 395 10.06 4.05 5.46
N ILE A 396 10.71 4.89 6.28
CA ILE A 396 12.04 4.60 6.85
C ILE A 396 11.96 3.64 8.03
N SER A 397 10.95 3.74 8.90
CA SER A 397 10.83 2.86 10.08
C SER A 397 10.86 1.36 9.77
N PRO A 398 10.10 0.82 8.80
CA PRO A 398 10.17 -0.60 8.48
C PRO A 398 11.53 -1.01 7.87
N LEU A 399 12.22 -0.11 7.16
CA LEU A 399 13.52 -0.38 6.55
C LEU A 399 14.68 -0.32 7.56
N ALA A 400 14.64 0.63 8.50
CA ALA A 400 15.59 0.69 9.60
C ALA A 400 15.44 -0.52 10.54
N ALA A 401 14.22 -1.04 10.71
CA ALA A 401 13.96 -2.19 11.57
C ALA A 401 14.53 -3.52 11.06
N VAL A 402 14.79 -3.65 9.75
CA VAL A 402 15.39 -4.87 9.18
C VAL A 402 16.93 -4.89 9.22
N ALA A 403 17.56 -3.77 9.56
CA ALA A 403 19.01 -3.66 9.65
C ALA A 403 19.58 -4.61 10.72
N ASN A 404 20.64 -5.35 10.40
CA ASN A 404 21.24 -6.34 11.30
C ASN A 404 22.74 -6.51 11.03
N GLY A 405 23.44 -7.14 11.98
CA GLY A 405 24.88 -7.39 11.91
C GLY A 405 25.70 -6.12 12.13
N VAL A 406 26.75 -5.95 11.33
CA VAL A 406 27.49 -4.70 11.22
C VAL A 406 26.71 -3.76 10.30
N VAL A 407 26.16 -2.70 10.87
CA VAL A 407 25.34 -1.70 10.18
C VAL A 407 26.18 -0.44 9.93
N LEU A 408 26.16 0.05 8.69
CA LEU A 408 26.79 1.30 8.27
C LEU A 408 25.71 2.29 7.83
N ASP A 409 25.41 3.28 8.66
CA ASP A 409 24.46 4.36 8.37
C ASP A 409 25.23 5.59 7.88
N ILE A 410 25.00 5.98 6.63
CA ILE A 410 25.68 7.10 5.99
C ILE A 410 24.79 8.33 6.08
N GLY A 411 25.31 9.40 6.67
CA GLY A 411 24.61 10.68 6.83
C GLY A 411 23.36 10.61 7.72
N PRO A 412 23.42 10.03 8.94
CA PRO A 412 22.26 9.93 9.84
C PRO A 412 21.79 11.29 10.39
N GLY A 413 22.52 12.37 10.12
CA GLY A 413 22.22 13.71 10.61
C GLY A 413 22.30 13.79 12.14
N ASP A 414 21.21 14.26 12.76
CA ASP A 414 21.06 14.28 14.21
C ASP A 414 20.44 12.98 14.78
N GLY A 415 20.28 11.92 13.98
CA GLY A 415 19.95 10.57 14.48
C GLY A 415 18.48 10.32 14.75
N GLN A 416 17.58 10.93 13.96
CA GLN A 416 16.14 10.88 14.21
C GLN A 416 15.51 9.51 13.98
N TYR A 417 16.14 8.67 13.15
CA TYR A 417 15.65 7.33 12.87
C TYR A 417 16.32 6.26 13.73
N LEU A 418 17.24 6.63 14.64
CA LEU A 418 17.98 5.69 15.48
C LEU A 418 17.05 4.80 16.33
N ALA A 419 15.93 5.34 16.81
CA ALA A 419 14.94 4.58 17.58
C ALA A 419 14.21 3.49 16.76
N HIS A 420 14.39 3.45 15.45
CA HIS A 420 13.81 2.45 14.55
C HIS A 420 14.79 1.33 14.18
N TYR A 421 16.06 1.43 14.55
CA TYR A 421 17.01 0.32 14.51
C TYR A 421 16.74 -0.63 15.69
N GLN A 422 15.67 -1.40 15.56
CA GLN A 422 15.09 -2.23 16.63
C GLN A 422 15.58 -3.69 16.61
N SER A 423 16.48 -4.03 15.70
CA SER A 423 17.02 -5.38 15.58
C SER A 423 17.99 -5.66 16.73
N GLU A 424 17.67 -6.65 17.55
CA GLU A 424 18.53 -7.15 18.64
C GLU A 424 19.85 -7.76 18.09
N ASN A 425 19.92 -8.02 16.79
CA ASN A 425 21.07 -8.61 16.10
C ASN A 425 22.05 -7.55 15.54
N ILE A 426 21.94 -6.28 15.94
CA ILE A 426 22.93 -5.25 15.59
C ILE A 426 24.16 -5.45 16.46
N ILE A 427 25.24 -5.90 15.82
CA ILE A 427 26.53 -6.17 16.47
C ILE A 427 27.31 -4.86 16.63
N LYS A 428 27.26 -4.01 15.60
CA LYS A 428 27.97 -2.74 15.55
C LYS A 428 27.23 -1.77 14.64
N LEU A 429 27.07 -0.53 15.06
CA LEU A 429 26.44 0.53 14.28
C LEU A 429 27.44 1.66 14.02
N TYR A 430 27.91 1.79 12.79
CA TYR A 430 28.77 2.87 12.34
C TYR A 430 27.93 4.01 11.79
N LEU A 431 28.03 5.18 12.40
CA LEU A 431 27.31 6.40 12.01
C LEU A 431 28.31 7.36 11.35
N VAL A 432 28.31 7.45 10.02
CA VAL A 432 29.23 8.29 9.25
C VAL A 432 28.57 9.64 8.98
N GLU A 433 28.95 10.67 9.73
CA GLU A 433 28.33 12.00 9.67
C GLU A 433 29.39 13.10 9.57
N PRO A 434 29.55 13.77 8.41
CA PRO A 434 30.56 14.81 8.22
C PRO A 434 30.24 16.14 8.93
N CYS A 435 29.01 16.36 9.39
CA CYS A 435 28.60 17.60 10.04
C CYS A 435 28.76 17.53 11.57
N VAL A 436 29.94 17.91 12.06
CA VAL A 436 30.28 17.95 13.50
C VAL A 436 29.25 18.71 14.36
N GLY A 437 28.61 19.74 13.79
CA GLY A 437 27.59 20.55 14.47
C GLY A 437 26.33 19.77 14.90
N LEU A 438 26.08 18.60 14.31
CA LEU A 438 24.96 17.70 14.62
C LEU A 438 25.33 16.62 15.64
N HIS A 439 26.63 16.32 15.82
CA HIS A 439 27.10 15.21 16.65
C HIS A 439 26.64 15.28 18.11
N LYS A 440 26.48 16.48 18.67
CA LYS A 440 25.94 16.64 20.04
C LYS A 440 24.55 16.02 20.18
N ARG A 441 23.63 16.35 19.27
CA ARG A 441 22.26 15.78 19.27
C ARG A 441 22.25 14.33 18.82
N LEU A 442 23.13 13.97 17.88
CA LEU A 442 23.31 12.58 17.44
C LEU A 442 23.63 11.68 18.65
N ARG A 443 24.61 12.05 19.47
CA ARG A 443 24.94 11.32 20.71
C ARG A 443 23.78 11.26 21.70
N GLU A 444 23.05 12.36 21.88
CA GLU A 444 21.85 12.38 22.74
C GLU A 444 20.75 11.42 22.23
N ASN A 445 20.58 11.29 20.91
CA ASN A 445 19.59 10.41 20.31
C ASN A 445 20.03 8.95 20.28
N VAL A 446 21.33 8.67 20.11
CA VAL A 446 21.92 7.33 20.35
C VAL A 446 21.60 6.87 21.78
N LYS A 447 21.78 7.77 22.76
CA LYS A 447 21.43 7.51 24.16
C LYS A 447 19.96 7.18 24.36
N LYS A 448 19.06 8.00 23.81
CA LYS A 448 17.61 7.80 23.91
C LYS A 448 17.16 6.50 23.23
N ALA A 449 17.84 6.09 22.16
CA ALA A 449 17.56 4.84 21.46
C ALA A 449 18.13 3.61 22.17
N GLY A 450 18.95 3.78 23.22
CA GLY A 450 19.60 2.67 23.92
C GLY A 450 20.71 1.97 23.12
N LEU A 451 21.31 2.67 22.16
CA LEU A 451 22.31 2.10 21.23
C LEU A 451 23.76 2.49 21.59
N GLU A 452 24.00 3.06 22.77
CA GLU A 452 25.32 3.60 23.17
C GLU A 452 26.44 2.56 23.08
N ASP A 453 26.16 1.33 23.48
CA ASP A 453 27.18 0.27 23.59
C ASP A 453 27.62 -0.32 22.24
N VAL A 454 26.76 -0.20 21.22
CA VAL A 454 27.02 -0.77 19.88
C VAL A 454 27.40 0.29 18.85
N THR A 455 27.29 1.58 19.17
CA THR A 455 27.45 2.67 18.19
C THR A 455 28.86 3.23 18.14
N THR A 456 29.33 3.62 16.95
CA THR A 456 30.55 4.40 16.74
C THR A 456 30.30 5.49 15.71
N ILE A 457 30.45 6.75 16.13
CA ILE A 457 30.27 7.91 15.27
C ILE A 457 31.61 8.23 14.62
N ILE A 458 31.64 8.26 13.28
CA ILE A 458 32.83 8.57 12.49
C ILE A 458 32.65 9.96 11.88
N ASP A 459 33.53 10.88 12.26
CA ASP A 459 33.56 12.26 11.76
C ASP A 459 34.27 12.34 10.41
N CYS A 460 33.63 11.83 9.37
CA CYS A 460 34.15 11.96 8.01
C CYS A 460 33.03 11.93 6.97
N GLY A 461 33.32 12.46 5.78
CA GLY A 461 32.52 12.16 4.61
C GLY A 461 32.80 10.74 4.11
N ILE A 462 31.83 10.14 3.41
CA ILE A 462 31.96 8.80 2.82
C ILE A 462 33.15 8.66 1.85
N GLN A 463 33.64 9.78 1.31
CA GLN A 463 34.78 9.80 0.38
C GLN A 463 36.15 9.59 1.07
N ASN A 464 36.20 9.67 2.41
CA ASN A 464 37.44 9.47 3.16
C ASN A 464 37.66 7.98 3.48
N VAL A 465 37.92 7.19 2.43
CA VAL A 465 38.04 5.72 2.50
C VAL A 465 39.05 5.26 3.55
N ASN A 466 40.20 5.94 3.67
CA ASN A 466 41.23 5.58 4.65
C ASN A 466 40.71 5.63 6.09
N VAL A 467 39.89 6.64 6.43
CA VAL A 467 39.31 6.78 7.77
C VAL A 467 38.33 5.65 8.06
N LEU A 468 37.57 5.20 7.05
CA LEU A 468 36.67 4.07 7.20
C LEU A 468 37.46 2.76 7.41
N TYR A 469 38.56 2.59 6.68
CA TYR A 469 39.43 1.41 6.79
C TYR A 469 40.11 1.34 8.16
N ASP A 470 40.55 2.47 8.70
CA ASP A 470 41.12 2.56 10.05
C ASP A 470 40.11 2.14 11.15
N HIS A 471 38.81 2.31 10.90
CA HIS A 471 37.74 1.86 11.79
C HIS A 471 37.28 0.40 11.52
N GLY A 472 37.98 -0.31 10.64
CA GLY A 472 37.71 -1.71 10.29
C GLY A 472 36.64 -1.91 9.21
N ILE A 473 36.17 -0.83 8.56
CA ILE A 473 35.16 -0.90 7.50
C ILE A 473 35.88 -1.14 6.17
N THR A 474 36.09 -2.40 5.80
CA THR A 474 36.85 -2.84 4.62
C THR A 474 35.93 -3.55 3.61
N PRO A 475 36.39 -3.88 2.39
CA PRO A 475 35.56 -4.64 1.45
C PRO A 475 35.01 -5.93 2.06
N ALA A 476 33.72 -6.20 1.84
CA ALA A 476 32.99 -7.32 2.44
C ALA A 476 33.02 -7.38 3.98
N SER A 477 33.02 -6.24 4.67
CA SER A 477 32.99 -6.17 6.14
C SER A 477 31.64 -5.80 6.74
N VAL A 478 30.69 -5.29 5.93
CA VAL A 478 29.40 -4.73 6.40
C VAL A 478 28.24 -5.65 6.03
N ASP A 479 27.31 -5.87 6.96
CA ASP A 479 26.12 -6.70 6.75
C ASP A 479 24.92 -5.87 6.24
N THR A 480 24.77 -4.64 6.74
CA THR A 480 23.72 -3.71 6.31
C THR A 480 24.27 -2.32 6.03
N ILE A 481 23.98 -1.75 4.86
CA ILE A 481 24.20 -0.32 4.58
C ILE A 481 22.85 0.40 4.58
N ALA A 482 22.78 1.54 5.26
CA ALA A 482 21.60 2.41 5.27
C ALA A 482 21.95 3.78 4.67
N THR A 483 21.16 4.20 3.69
CA THR A 483 21.25 5.53 3.06
C THR A 483 19.85 6.14 2.96
N PHE A 484 19.55 7.09 3.86
CA PHE A 484 18.24 7.75 3.91
C PHE A 484 18.37 9.24 3.52
N SER A 485 18.06 9.56 2.26
CA SER A 485 18.12 10.91 1.69
C SER A 485 19.52 11.51 1.69
N VAL A 486 20.49 10.73 1.20
CA VAL A 486 21.93 11.01 1.33
C VAL A 486 22.62 10.97 -0.03
N LEU A 487 22.18 10.09 -0.93
CA LEU A 487 22.76 10.00 -2.28
C LEU A 487 22.45 11.25 -3.11
N CYS A 488 21.48 12.08 -2.71
CA CYS A 488 21.24 13.40 -3.29
C CYS A 488 22.35 14.43 -3.00
N SER A 489 23.12 14.27 -1.91
CA SER A 489 24.11 15.26 -1.45
C SER A 489 25.56 14.88 -1.75
N VAL A 490 25.82 13.64 -2.17
CA VAL A 490 27.17 13.19 -2.55
C VAL A 490 27.59 13.74 -3.93
N PRO A 491 28.86 14.11 -4.16
CA PRO A 491 29.27 14.65 -5.47
C PRO A 491 29.15 13.66 -6.64
N ASN A 492 29.68 12.43 -6.46
CA ASN A 492 29.68 11.37 -7.48
C ASN A 492 28.88 10.16 -6.96
N PRO A 493 27.56 10.12 -7.16
CA PRO A 493 26.72 9.07 -6.60
C PRO A 493 27.07 7.68 -7.16
N GLU A 494 27.37 7.57 -8.46
CA GLU A 494 27.68 6.27 -9.07
C GLU A 494 28.96 5.63 -8.50
N GLU A 495 30.03 6.41 -8.36
CA GLU A 495 31.28 5.95 -7.72
C GLU A 495 31.05 5.61 -6.24
N THR A 496 30.27 6.44 -5.54
CA THR A 496 29.92 6.20 -4.13
C THR A 496 29.12 4.91 -3.98
N CYS A 497 28.16 4.63 -4.88
CA CYS A 497 27.39 3.41 -4.89
C CYS A 497 28.26 2.17 -5.14
N ARG A 498 29.18 2.23 -6.11
CA ARG A 498 30.13 1.12 -6.36
C ARG A 498 31.01 0.86 -5.14
N PHE A 499 31.48 1.93 -4.49
CA PHE A 499 32.27 1.83 -3.27
C PHE A 499 31.47 1.22 -2.12
N LEU A 500 30.28 1.75 -1.81
CA LEU A 500 29.39 1.20 -0.78
C LEU A 500 29.07 -0.27 -1.02
N TYR A 501 28.76 -0.64 -2.26
CA TYR A 501 28.49 -2.03 -2.62
C TYR A 501 29.70 -2.94 -2.36
N SER A 502 30.92 -2.46 -2.56
CA SER A 502 32.14 -3.23 -2.26
C SER A 502 32.33 -3.54 -0.78
N LEU A 503 31.74 -2.74 0.12
CA LEU A 503 31.81 -2.93 1.57
C LEU A 503 30.84 -4.02 2.06
N LEU A 504 29.80 -4.34 1.28
CA LEU A 504 28.81 -5.36 1.64
C LEU A 504 29.39 -6.76 1.58
N LYS A 505 29.11 -7.55 2.61
CA LYS A 505 29.34 -9.00 2.60
C LYS A 505 28.47 -9.68 1.55
N PRO A 506 28.85 -10.88 1.08
CA PRO A 506 27.97 -11.71 0.26
C PRO A 506 26.64 -11.95 0.98
N GLY A 507 25.53 -11.56 0.36
CA GLY A 507 24.19 -11.62 0.97
C GLY A 507 23.84 -10.47 1.92
N GLY A 508 24.73 -9.48 2.06
CA GLY A 508 24.46 -8.24 2.79
C GLY A 508 23.38 -7.41 2.10
N GLN A 509 22.73 -6.55 2.88
CA GLN A 509 21.57 -5.76 2.45
C GLN A 509 21.90 -4.27 2.38
N TRP A 510 21.31 -3.58 1.41
CA TRP A 510 21.37 -2.13 1.31
C TRP A 510 19.95 -1.57 1.36
N VAL A 511 19.64 -0.80 2.40
CA VAL A 511 18.36 -0.11 2.55
C VAL A 511 18.48 1.35 2.12
N ILE A 512 17.65 1.74 1.15
CA ILE A 512 17.76 3.03 0.45
C ILE A 512 16.40 3.73 0.46
N VAL A 513 16.39 5.03 0.80
CA VAL A 513 15.25 5.93 0.61
C VAL A 513 15.74 7.27 0.10
N GLU A 514 15.25 7.75 -1.04
CA GLU A 514 15.68 9.00 -1.68
C GLU A 514 14.48 9.86 -2.11
N HIS A 515 14.63 11.19 -2.14
CA HIS A 515 13.56 12.18 -2.42
C HIS A 515 13.71 12.89 -3.79
N VAL A 516 14.25 12.15 -4.75
CA VAL A 516 14.80 12.63 -6.02
C VAL A 516 13.78 13.08 -7.08
N ILE A 517 14.27 13.36 -8.30
CA ILE A 517 13.56 14.01 -9.41
C ILE A 517 12.10 13.58 -9.59
N VAL A 518 11.21 14.56 -9.75
CA VAL A 518 9.77 14.30 -9.98
C VAL A 518 9.56 13.73 -11.39
N ASP A 519 8.72 12.68 -11.50
CA ASP A 519 8.32 12.05 -12.77
C ASP A 519 7.85 13.12 -13.78
N LEU A 520 8.29 12.98 -15.03
CA LEU A 520 7.94 13.86 -16.17
C LEU A 520 6.43 14.02 -16.37
N LYS A 521 5.60 13.11 -15.84
CA LYS A 521 4.13 13.22 -15.82
C LYS A 521 3.61 14.45 -15.06
N PHE A 522 4.44 15.11 -14.24
CA PHE A 522 4.06 16.29 -13.45
C PHE A 522 4.90 17.53 -13.84
N PRO A 523 4.63 18.16 -15.01
CA PRO A 523 5.52 19.18 -15.58
C PRO A 523 5.62 20.44 -14.72
N LEU A 524 4.55 20.86 -14.05
CA LEU A 524 4.57 22.02 -13.15
C LEU A 524 5.43 21.76 -11.90
N ALA A 525 5.30 20.57 -11.29
CA ALA A 525 6.10 20.20 -10.12
C ALA A 525 7.58 20.11 -10.47
N ARG A 526 7.91 19.59 -11.66
CA ARG A 526 9.29 19.53 -12.18
C ARG A 526 9.86 20.91 -12.47
N TRP A 527 9.05 21.83 -12.98
CA TRP A 527 9.45 23.23 -13.17
C TRP A 527 9.73 23.94 -11.83
N ILE A 528 8.84 23.78 -10.85
CA ILE A 528 9.01 24.32 -9.48
C ILE A 528 10.26 23.71 -8.81
N GLN A 529 10.48 22.40 -8.95
CA GLN A 529 11.68 21.72 -8.45
C GLN A 529 12.96 22.32 -9.07
N GLY A 530 12.95 22.60 -10.38
CA GLY A 530 14.06 23.27 -11.06
C GLY A 530 14.31 24.70 -10.57
N MET A 531 13.28 25.44 -10.18
CA MET A 531 13.45 26.76 -9.55
C MET A 531 14.13 26.66 -8.18
N PHE A 532 13.71 25.70 -7.36
CA PHE A 532 14.29 25.50 -6.03
C PHE A 532 15.75 25.05 -6.10
N GLU A 533 16.10 24.19 -7.07
CA GLU A 533 17.46 23.70 -7.27
C GLU A 533 18.53 24.80 -7.35
N VAL A 534 18.20 26.00 -7.85
CA VAL A 534 19.17 27.10 -7.97
C VAL A 534 19.74 27.51 -6.61
N VAL A 535 18.93 27.47 -5.56
CA VAL A 535 19.29 27.92 -4.20
C VAL A 535 19.46 26.73 -3.24
N TRP A 536 18.86 25.59 -3.57
CA TRP A 536 18.71 24.44 -2.68
C TRP A 536 20.04 23.80 -2.23
N PRO A 537 21.02 23.48 -3.11
CA PRO A 537 22.28 22.86 -2.70
C PRO A 537 23.06 23.70 -1.68
N THR A 538 23.04 25.03 -1.85
CA THR A 538 23.70 25.98 -0.93
C THR A 538 22.98 26.09 0.42
N LEU A 539 21.70 25.78 0.48
CA LEU A 539 20.94 25.79 1.74
C LEU A 539 20.98 24.45 2.46
N MET A 540 21.00 23.35 1.69
CA MET A 540 20.77 21.99 2.14
C MET A 540 22.03 21.11 2.04
N GLY A 541 23.20 21.67 2.34
CA GLY A 541 24.41 20.86 2.53
C GLY A 541 24.91 20.15 1.28
N GLY A 542 24.63 20.67 0.07
CA GLY A 542 25.00 20.07 -1.21
C GLY A 542 23.95 19.10 -1.79
N CYS A 543 22.78 18.96 -1.16
CA CYS A 543 21.64 18.19 -1.68
C CYS A 543 21.16 18.73 -3.04
N ASN A 544 20.96 17.86 -4.03
CA ASN A 544 20.38 18.19 -5.33
C ASN A 544 19.03 17.47 -5.46
N ILE A 545 17.93 18.21 -5.54
CA ILE A 545 16.57 17.66 -5.58
C ILE A 545 16.17 17.21 -6.99
N ASN A 546 16.80 17.75 -8.03
CA ASN A 546 16.56 17.36 -9.42
C ASN A 546 17.38 16.16 -9.90
N ARG A 547 18.14 15.50 -9.02
CA ARG A 547 19.03 14.40 -9.40
C ARG A 547 18.23 13.17 -9.85
N ASP A 548 18.63 12.53 -10.94
CA ASP A 548 17.98 11.33 -11.47
C ASP A 548 18.66 10.05 -10.93
N SER A 549 18.41 9.71 -9.67
CA SER A 549 18.92 8.45 -9.10
C SER A 549 18.23 7.21 -9.65
N GLY A 550 17.07 7.37 -10.31
CA GLY A 550 16.32 6.26 -10.91
C GLY A 550 17.04 5.65 -12.11
N SER A 551 18.00 6.35 -12.74
CA SER A 551 18.79 5.84 -13.86
C SER A 551 19.82 4.75 -13.50
N TYR A 552 20.26 4.68 -12.24
CA TYR A 552 21.28 3.73 -11.75
C TYR A 552 20.73 2.67 -10.78
N ASP A 553 19.52 2.86 -10.27
CA ASP A 553 18.85 1.93 -9.36
C ASP A 553 17.36 1.89 -9.75
N THR A 554 17.04 0.97 -10.65
CA THR A 554 15.69 0.76 -11.18
C THR A 554 15.24 -0.66 -10.84
N SER A 555 14.04 -0.84 -10.28
CA SER A 555 13.46 -2.18 -10.15
C SER A 555 13.34 -2.83 -11.53
N TYR A 556 13.47 -4.16 -11.59
CA TYR A 556 13.35 -4.90 -12.85
C TYR A 556 12.09 -4.53 -13.66
N GLU A 557 10.97 -4.31 -12.96
CA GLU A 557 9.68 -3.94 -13.56
C GLU A 557 9.69 -2.56 -14.24
N SER A 558 10.61 -1.70 -13.81
CA SER A 558 10.70 -0.29 -14.21
C SER A 558 11.87 -0.02 -15.18
N MET A 559 12.67 -1.03 -15.52
CA MET A 559 13.82 -0.89 -16.41
C MET A 559 13.40 -0.56 -17.85
N THR A 560 14.15 0.33 -18.50
CA THR A 560 14.09 0.52 -19.95
C THR A 560 14.81 -0.61 -20.70
N ARG A 561 14.54 -0.74 -22.01
CA ARG A 561 15.15 -1.77 -22.87
C ARG A 561 16.69 -1.75 -22.83
N ASP A 562 17.29 -0.57 -22.85
CA ASP A 562 18.74 -0.41 -22.90
C ASP A 562 19.37 -0.72 -21.53
N GLN A 563 18.73 -0.29 -20.42
CA GLN A 563 19.14 -0.66 -19.06
C GLN A 563 19.11 -2.17 -18.84
N TYR A 564 18.08 -2.83 -19.35
CA TYR A 564 17.95 -4.28 -19.31
C TYR A 564 19.07 -4.97 -20.12
N GLN A 565 19.34 -4.52 -21.34
CA GLN A 565 20.39 -5.08 -22.22
C GLN A 565 21.81 -4.94 -21.63
N ASN A 566 22.11 -3.80 -21.01
CA ASN A 566 23.40 -3.58 -20.36
C ASN A 566 23.60 -4.50 -19.15
N THR A 567 22.53 -4.78 -18.40
CA THR A 567 22.57 -5.62 -17.20
C THR A 567 22.83 -7.10 -17.52
N ILE A 568 22.39 -7.60 -18.69
CA ILE A 568 22.55 -9.01 -19.07
C ILE A 568 23.89 -9.34 -19.74
N TYR A 569 24.63 -8.33 -20.21
CA TYR A 569 25.86 -8.51 -20.99
C TYR A 569 26.90 -9.41 -20.28
N ALA A 570 27.16 -9.17 -19.00
CA ALA A 570 28.16 -9.92 -18.23
C ALA A 570 27.85 -11.42 -18.10
N LYS A 571 26.57 -11.82 -18.22
CA LYS A 571 26.15 -13.24 -18.17
C LYS A 571 26.33 -13.94 -19.52
N VAL A 572 26.10 -13.22 -20.62
CA VAL A 572 26.35 -13.73 -21.98
C VAL A 572 27.84 -14.00 -22.16
N GLU A 573 28.68 -13.04 -21.77
CA GLU A 573 30.13 -13.16 -21.82
C GLU A 573 30.65 -14.31 -20.93
N GLY A 574 30.14 -14.42 -19.70
CA GLY A 574 30.50 -15.53 -18.80
C GLY A 574 30.11 -16.92 -19.34
N THR A 575 29.00 -17.01 -20.08
CA THR A 575 28.57 -18.26 -20.73
C THR A 575 29.51 -18.67 -21.86
N TRP A 576 29.96 -17.70 -22.65
CA TRP A 576 30.91 -17.93 -23.72
C TRP A 576 32.27 -18.41 -23.18
N ASN A 577 32.72 -17.83 -22.07
CA ASN A 577 33.95 -18.24 -21.41
C ASN A 577 33.89 -19.69 -20.89
N LEU A 578 32.75 -20.13 -20.35
CA LEU A 578 32.53 -21.52 -19.93
C LEU A 578 32.55 -22.48 -21.12
N HIS A 579 31.95 -22.10 -22.25
CA HIS A 579 32.00 -22.90 -23.47
C HIS A 579 33.45 -23.11 -23.95
N ASN A 580 34.22 -22.03 -24.03
CA ASN A 580 35.62 -22.07 -24.48
C ASN A 580 36.48 -22.91 -23.53
N ALA A 581 36.36 -22.70 -22.22
CA ALA A 581 37.08 -23.49 -21.23
C ALA A 581 36.73 -24.98 -21.31
N THR A 582 35.47 -25.32 -21.59
CA THR A 582 35.07 -26.74 -21.70
C THR A 582 35.57 -27.39 -22.99
N GLN A 583 35.68 -26.64 -24.09
CA GLN A 583 36.32 -27.14 -25.32
C GLN A 583 37.82 -27.42 -25.11
N GLU A 584 38.51 -26.54 -24.37
CA GLU A 584 39.93 -26.73 -24.04
C GLU A 584 40.15 -27.97 -23.16
N LEU A 585 39.22 -28.27 -22.27
CA LEU A 585 39.36 -29.30 -21.24
C LEU A 585 38.92 -30.72 -21.65
N LEU A 586 37.94 -30.87 -22.56
CA LEU A 586 37.34 -32.17 -22.88
C LEU A 586 37.88 -32.82 -24.17
N GLU A 587 38.77 -32.15 -24.92
CA GLU A 587 39.36 -32.60 -26.21
C GLU A 587 38.35 -33.10 -27.28
N GLN A 588 37.03 -32.95 -27.04
CA GLN A 588 35.95 -33.34 -27.94
C GLN A 588 35.02 -32.14 -28.19
N PRO A 589 34.54 -31.94 -29.43
CA PRO A 589 33.64 -30.84 -29.76
C PRO A 589 32.29 -31.03 -29.06
N LEU A 590 31.95 -30.11 -28.16
CA LEU A 590 30.62 -30.01 -27.58
C LEU A 590 29.61 -29.64 -28.66
N VAL A 591 28.82 -30.63 -29.12
CA VAL A 591 27.82 -30.43 -30.18
C VAL A 591 26.62 -29.60 -29.69
N PHE A 592 26.25 -29.76 -28.40
CA PHE A 592 25.25 -28.94 -27.70
C PHE A 592 25.38 -29.08 -26.17
N PHE A 593 24.87 -28.09 -25.43
CA PHE A 593 24.73 -28.12 -23.97
C PHE A 593 23.51 -27.29 -23.53
N THR A 594 22.93 -27.62 -22.37
CA THR A 594 21.75 -26.92 -21.81
C THR A 594 22.16 -26.15 -20.56
N MET A 595 22.07 -24.81 -20.60
CA MET A 595 22.38 -23.94 -19.47
C MET A 595 21.12 -23.61 -18.67
N LEU A 596 21.19 -23.79 -17.35
CA LEU A 596 20.14 -23.39 -16.41
C LEU A 596 20.56 -22.11 -15.69
N SER A 597 20.43 -20.97 -16.35
CA SER A 597 20.58 -19.65 -15.73
C SER A 597 19.22 -18.96 -15.70
N SER A 598 18.87 -18.36 -14.56
CA SER A 598 17.57 -17.70 -14.32
C SER A 598 17.28 -16.51 -15.24
N THR A 599 18.24 -16.05 -16.03
CA THR A 599 18.08 -14.99 -17.03
C THR A 599 18.16 -15.48 -18.47
N SER A 600 18.51 -16.75 -18.71
CA SER A 600 18.51 -17.32 -20.06
C SER A 600 17.11 -17.33 -20.67
N GLY A 601 16.06 -17.39 -19.84
CA GLY A 601 14.67 -17.24 -20.29
C GLY A 601 14.29 -15.85 -20.81
N VAL A 602 15.22 -14.88 -20.89
CA VAL A 602 14.89 -13.48 -21.21
C VAL A 602 15.77 -12.89 -22.33
N ALA A 603 16.72 -13.64 -22.91
CA ALA A 603 17.56 -13.13 -24.00
C ALA A 603 17.03 -13.54 -25.38
N GLY A 604 16.70 -12.54 -26.20
CA GLY A 604 16.26 -12.75 -27.57
C GLY A 604 17.40 -12.76 -28.61
N ARG A 605 17.67 -13.90 -29.27
CA ARG A 605 17.84 -14.02 -30.74
C ARG A 605 18.02 -15.47 -31.19
N VAL A 606 17.42 -15.78 -32.35
CA VAL A 606 17.71 -16.97 -33.17
C VAL A 606 19.22 -17.08 -33.40
N ALA A 607 19.82 -18.21 -33.01
CA ALA A 607 21.12 -18.62 -33.51
C ALA A 607 21.00 -18.88 -35.02
N GLY A 608 21.26 -17.84 -35.82
CA GLY A 608 21.18 -17.90 -37.28
C GLY A 608 21.83 -16.68 -37.95
N GLY A 609 23.16 -16.68 -38.01
CA GLY A 609 24.02 -15.80 -38.86
C GLY A 609 24.20 -14.37 -38.34
N SER A 610 25.38 -13.76 -38.21
CA SER A 610 26.69 -14.00 -38.83
C SER A 610 27.78 -13.42 -37.91
N ALA A 611 28.53 -14.29 -37.25
CA ALA A 611 29.91 -14.04 -36.82
C ALA A 611 30.66 -15.36 -37.01
N ARG A 612 31.84 -15.27 -37.60
CA ARG A 612 32.50 -16.35 -38.35
C ARG A 612 32.80 -17.59 -37.51
N ALA A 613 32.43 -18.73 -38.10
CA ALA A 613 33.01 -20.07 -37.94
C ALA A 613 32.80 -20.82 -36.60
N CYS A 614 32.09 -21.95 -36.75
CA CYS A 614 32.07 -23.16 -35.92
C CYS A 614 30.96 -23.31 -34.85
N VAL A 615 30.44 -24.54 -34.83
CA VAL A 615 29.13 -25.01 -34.36
C VAL A 615 29.18 -25.37 -32.87
N PRO A 616 28.36 -24.72 -32.03
CA PRO A 616 27.57 -25.46 -31.05
C PRO A 616 26.11 -24.95 -31.00
N ASN A 617 25.16 -25.86 -31.15
CA ASN A 617 23.73 -25.54 -31.07
C ASN A 617 23.27 -25.59 -29.61
N SER A 618 23.38 -24.48 -28.88
CA SER A 618 22.66 -24.33 -27.60
C SER A 618 21.15 -24.40 -27.87
N VAL A 619 20.43 -25.30 -27.19
CA VAL A 619 18.96 -25.27 -27.20
C VAL A 619 18.54 -24.28 -26.13
N ASP A 620 18.19 -23.07 -26.55
CA ASP A 620 17.46 -22.12 -25.72
C ASP A 620 16.04 -22.67 -25.53
N LEU A 621 15.71 -23.01 -24.29
CA LEU A 621 14.40 -23.54 -23.92
C LEU A 621 13.32 -22.44 -23.91
N GLY A 622 13.72 -21.18 -24.08
CA GLY A 622 12.83 -20.04 -24.01
C GLY A 622 12.31 -19.79 -22.60
N LEU A 623 11.23 -19.02 -22.52
CA LEU A 623 10.54 -18.69 -21.29
C LEU A 623 9.72 -19.89 -20.80
N ILE A 624 9.79 -20.19 -19.50
CA ILE A 624 8.91 -21.18 -18.87
C ILE A 624 7.63 -20.46 -18.44
N GLU A 625 6.53 -20.70 -19.15
CA GLU A 625 5.33 -19.84 -19.07
C GLU A 625 4.52 -20.00 -17.77
N ASP A 626 4.69 -21.11 -17.07
CA ASP A 626 3.81 -21.56 -15.98
C ASP A 626 4.52 -21.71 -14.63
N VAL A 627 5.71 -21.10 -14.48
CA VAL A 627 6.48 -21.14 -13.22
C VAL A 627 6.96 -19.76 -12.77
N GLY A 628 6.71 -19.43 -11.50
CA GLY A 628 7.21 -18.23 -10.83
C GLY A 628 6.66 -16.93 -11.42
N TYR A 629 7.45 -15.85 -11.37
CA TYR A 629 7.03 -14.50 -11.80
C TYR A 629 6.43 -14.43 -13.21
N VAL A 630 6.81 -15.34 -14.12
CA VAL A 630 6.27 -15.40 -15.48
C VAL A 630 4.81 -15.91 -15.51
N ALA A 631 4.45 -16.84 -14.63
CA ALA A 631 3.08 -17.33 -14.49
C ALA A 631 2.16 -16.29 -13.82
N ASP A 632 2.76 -15.41 -13.02
CA ASP A 632 2.07 -14.39 -12.24
C ASP A 632 1.84 -13.10 -13.07
N ASP A 633 2.76 -12.73 -13.98
CA ASP A 633 2.67 -11.55 -14.87
C ASP A 633 2.27 -11.90 -16.33
N GLU A 634 1.04 -12.36 -16.52
CA GLU A 634 0.50 -12.75 -17.84
C GLU A 634 0.29 -11.58 -18.83
N THR A 635 0.37 -10.31 -18.39
CA THR A 635 -0.02 -9.15 -19.21
C THR A 635 1.13 -8.21 -19.59
N GLY A 636 2.18 -8.13 -18.78
CA GLY A 636 3.30 -7.22 -19.03
C GLY A 636 4.34 -7.78 -20.00
N LEU A 637 4.49 -9.10 -20.05
CA LEU A 637 5.58 -9.75 -20.79
C LEU A 637 5.24 -9.99 -22.28
N ASP A 638 3.98 -10.28 -22.60
CA ASP A 638 3.52 -10.50 -24.00
C ASP A 638 3.59 -9.24 -24.87
N ALA A 639 3.45 -8.06 -24.26
CA ALA A 639 3.66 -6.78 -24.94
C ALA A 639 5.15 -6.50 -25.21
N LYS A 640 6.06 -7.22 -24.53
CA LYS A 640 7.51 -7.02 -24.58
C LYS A 640 8.25 -8.15 -25.34
N ILE A 641 7.61 -9.30 -25.58
CA ILE A 641 8.19 -10.49 -26.24
C ILE A 641 7.45 -10.81 -27.55
N ASN A 642 8.19 -11.01 -28.64
CA ASN A 642 7.61 -11.30 -29.96
C ASN A 642 7.31 -12.80 -30.15
N ARG A 643 6.10 -13.27 -29.82
CA ARG A 643 5.69 -14.68 -29.95
C ARG A 643 5.79 -15.28 -31.37
N ALA A 644 5.93 -14.48 -32.43
CA ALA A 644 6.16 -15.02 -33.78
C ALA A 644 7.56 -15.66 -33.95
N HIS A 645 8.49 -15.39 -33.01
CA HIS A 645 9.87 -15.89 -33.05
C HIS A 645 10.24 -16.74 -31.83
N TRP A 646 9.32 -16.89 -30.86
CA TRP A 646 9.55 -17.53 -29.56
C TRP A 646 8.38 -18.47 -29.21
N ILE A 647 8.68 -19.75 -28.98
CA ILE A 647 7.70 -20.73 -28.52
C ILE A 647 8.05 -21.06 -27.06
N PRO A 648 7.27 -20.58 -26.06
CA PRO A 648 7.51 -20.92 -24.67
C PRO A 648 7.27 -22.41 -24.41
N ILE A 649 7.86 -22.94 -23.35
CA ILE A 649 7.59 -24.30 -22.85
C ILE A 649 6.98 -24.22 -21.46
N ASN A 650 6.21 -25.23 -21.09
CA ASN A 650 5.65 -25.34 -19.74
C ASN A 650 6.53 -26.23 -18.83
N GLU A 651 6.29 -26.18 -17.53
CA GLU A 651 7.03 -26.88 -16.48
C GLU A 651 7.02 -28.39 -16.73
N SER A 652 5.87 -28.90 -17.20
CA SER A 652 5.70 -30.31 -17.56
C SER A 652 6.66 -30.71 -18.68
N MET A 653 6.75 -29.90 -19.75
CA MET A 653 7.68 -30.14 -20.85
C MET A 653 9.13 -30.03 -20.39
N LEU A 654 9.46 -29.03 -19.58
CA LEU A 654 10.78 -28.87 -18.99
C LEU A 654 11.18 -30.09 -18.13
N ARG A 655 10.28 -30.58 -17.28
CA ARG A 655 10.49 -31.80 -16.48
C ARG A 655 10.71 -33.03 -17.34
N ARG A 656 10.01 -33.15 -18.47
CA ARG A 656 10.22 -34.24 -19.44
C ARG A 656 11.56 -34.12 -20.14
N ILE A 657 11.98 -32.90 -20.52
CA ILE A 657 13.30 -32.63 -21.09
C ILE A 657 14.39 -33.02 -20.09
N PHE A 658 14.25 -32.65 -18.81
CA PHE A 658 15.19 -33.07 -17.76
C PHE A 658 15.21 -34.57 -17.54
N THR A 659 14.04 -35.19 -17.43
CA THR A 659 13.93 -36.64 -17.22
C THR A 659 14.58 -37.40 -18.38
N TYR A 660 14.32 -36.98 -19.62
CA TYR A 660 14.96 -37.56 -20.80
C TYR A 660 16.48 -37.33 -20.77
N SER A 661 16.92 -36.11 -20.47
CA SER A 661 18.35 -35.75 -20.42
C SER A 661 19.10 -36.55 -19.36
N VAL A 662 18.51 -36.80 -18.20
CA VAL A 662 19.08 -37.63 -17.12
C VAL A 662 19.10 -39.11 -17.50
N LEU A 663 17.99 -39.65 -18.04
CA LEU A 663 17.93 -41.06 -18.45
C LEU A 663 18.84 -41.36 -19.66
N GLN A 664 19.12 -40.35 -20.48
CA GLN A 664 20.05 -40.45 -21.60
C GLN A 664 21.53 -40.49 -21.15
N GLN A 665 21.84 -40.10 -19.91
CA GLN A 665 23.19 -40.19 -19.32
C GLN A 665 23.56 -41.58 -18.81
N ASP A 666 22.64 -42.55 -18.80
CA ASP A 666 22.95 -43.93 -18.39
C ASP A 666 24.02 -44.51 -19.33
N ARG A 667 25.21 -44.77 -18.78
CA ARG A 667 26.36 -45.31 -19.51
C ARG A 667 26.16 -46.76 -19.96
N LEU A 668 25.25 -47.51 -19.34
CA LEU A 668 25.03 -48.92 -19.63
C LEU A 668 23.85 -49.13 -20.60
N SER A 669 22.80 -48.32 -20.50
CA SER A 669 21.60 -48.45 -21.33
C SER A 669 20.89 -47.11 -21.60
N PRO A 670 21.48 -46.21 -22.41
CA PRO A 670 20.85 -44.93 -22.73
C PRO A 670 19.56 -45.15 -23.54
N LEU A 671 18.57 -44.27 -23.35
CA LEU A 671 17.27 -44.34 -24.05
C LEU A 671 17.43 -44.36 -25.58
N ASN A 672 18.40 -43.62 -26.13
CA ASN A 672 18.73 -43.63 -27.55
C ASN A 672 20.24 -43.61 -27.81
N LYS A 673 20.84 -44.74 -28.15
CA LYS A 673 22.30 -44.86 -28.39
C LYS A 673 22.87 -43.95 -29.48
N VAL A 674 22.04 -43.37 -30.35
CA VAL A 674 22.44 -42.49 -31.45
C VAL A 674 22.48 -41.00 -31.04
N SER A 675 21.81 -40.62 -29.95
CA SER A 675 21.73 -39.24 -29.46
C SER A 675 22.72 -39.00 -28.31
N SER A 676 23.78 -38.24 -28.55
CA SER A 676 24.88 -38.02 -27.59
C SER A 676 24.64 -36.82 -26.65
N ALA A 677 23.41 -36.62 -26.17
CA ALA A 677 23.08 -35.50 -25.30
C ALA A 677 23.84 -35.57 -23.97
N GLN A 678 24.81 -34.69 -23.75
CA GLN A 678 25.48 -34.55 -22.47
C GLN A 678 24.89 -33.36 -21.71
N LEU A 679 24.11 -33.65 -20.67
CA LEU A 679 23.75 -32.63 -19.69
C LEU A 679 25.00 -32.32 -18.85
N VAL A 680 25.64 -31.18 -19.10
CA VAL A 680 26.78 -30.70 -18.31
C VAL A 680 26.23 -30.05 -17.04
N THR A 681 26.02 -30.83 -15.97
CA THR A 681 25.52 -30.33 -14.68
C THR A 681 26.61 -29.66 -13.83
N GLY A 682 27.54 -28.96 -14.48
CA GLY A 682 28.76 -28.45 -13.87
C GLY A 682 29.99 -29.21 -14.36
N ILE A 683 31.10 -28.46 -14.43
CA ILE A 683 32.45 -28.90 -14.74
C ILE A 683 32.78 -30.17 -13.93
N ALA A 684 33.20 -31.25 -14.60
CA ALA A 684 33.56 -32.49 -13.94
C ALA A 684 34.66 -32.25 -12.91
N TYR A 685 34.39 -32.58 -11.65
CA TYR A 685 35.37 -32.54 -10.57
C TYR A 685 36.11 -33.89 -10.49
N PRO A 686 37.45 -33.91 -10.33
CA PRO A 686 38.39 -32.79 -10.24
C PRO A 686 39.05 -32.43 -11.59
N TYR A 687 39.30 -31.14 -11.84
CA TYR A 687 40.28 -30.68 -12.84
C TYR A 687 41.67 -30.52 -12.22
N LEU A 688 42.69 -30.75 -13.03
CA LEU A 688 44.10 -30.73 -12.65
C LEU A 688 44.53 -29.34 -12.15
N GLN A 689 45.50 -29.34 -11.22
CA GLN A 689 46.06 -28.12 -10.59
C GLN A 689 46.99 -27.37 -11.55
N ASP A 690 46.46 -26.73 -12.58
CA ASP A 690 47.25 -25.90 -13.50
C ASP A 690 46.78 -24.45 -13.56
N GLY A 691 46.61 -23.82 -12.39
CA GLY A 691 46.83 -22.38 -12.24
C GLY A 691 45.97 -21.42 -13.08
N SER A 692 44.78 -21.81 -13.52
CA SER A 692 43.90 -20.89 -14.28
C SER A 692 43.35 -19.73 -13.42
N ASP A 693 43.19 -18.55 -14.03
CA ASP A 693 42.74 -17.27 -13.45
C ASP A 693 41.41 -17.32 -12.66
N THR A 694 40.66 -18.42 -12.79
CA THR A 694 39.37 -18.63 -12.14
C THR A 694 39.46 -18.84 -10.63
N SER A 695 40.60 -19.31 -10.11
CA SER A 695 40.83 -19.48 -8.66
C SER A 695 41.03 -18.16 -7.91
N LEU A 696 41.42 -17.09 -8.62
CA LEU A 696 41.63 -15.76 -8.05
C LEU A 696 40.35 -14.89 -8.08
N ASN A 697 39.30 -15.35 -8.75
CA ASN A 697 38.06 -14.59 -8.91
C ASN A 697 37.09 -14.88 -7.74
N PRO A 698 36.72 -13.86 -6.93
CA PRO A 698 35.97 -14.04 -5.69
C PRO A 698 34.58 -14.65 -5.89
N ARG A 699 33.99 -14.52 -7.09
CA ARG A 699 32.71 -15.15 -7.46
C ARG A 699 32.76 -16.68 -7.44
N PHE A 700 33.93 -17.28 -7.69
CA PHE A 700 34.11 -18.74 -7.78
C PHE A 700 34.88 -19.32 -6.57
N SER A 701 35.29 -18.47 -5.62
CA SER A 701 36.07 -18.85 -4.43
C SER A 701 35.42 -19.97 -3.57
N HIS A 702 34.09 -20.02 -3.54
CA HIS A 702 33.32 -21.02 -2.80
C HIS A 702 33.45 -22.44 -3.37
N LEU A 703 33.85 -22.60 -4.65
CA LEU A 703 34.02 -23.92 -5.29
C LEU A 703 35.29 -24.64 -4.85
N TRP A 704 36.25 -23.91 -4.26
CA TRP A 704 37.59 -24.43 -3.92
C TRP A 704 37.78 -24.76 -2.44
N SER A 705 36.76 -24.54 -1.60
CA SER A 705 36.88 -24.58 -0.12
C SER A 705 36.45 -25.89 0.53
N PHE A 706 36.03 -26.92 -0.23
CA PHE A 706 35.58 -28.18 0.33
C PHE A 706 36.56 -29.34 0.09
N ARG A 707 37.66 -29.40 0.86
CA ARG A 707 38.34 -30.67 1.19
C ARG A 707 39.24 -30.49 2.41
N GLY A 708 38.66 -30.70 3.60
CA GLY A 708 39.44 -30.80 4.82
C GLY A 708 38.60 -30.74 6.09
N ALA A 709 38.27 -31.92 6.63
CA ALA A 709 37.87 -32.17 8.02
C ALA A 709 36.49 -31.63 8.52
N GLY A 710 35.54 -32.56 8.62
CA GLY A 710 34.96 -32.92 9.91
C GLY A 710 34.10 -31.90 10.68
N ARG A 711 32.78 -32.11 10.57
CA ARG A 711 31.73 -31.86 11.58
C ARG A 711 31.19 -30.41 11.72
N LYS A 712 29.85 -30.36 11.61
CA LYS A 712 28.85 -29.40 12.13
C LYS A 712 28.33 -28.31 11.17
N ARG A 713 27.02 -28.45 10.91
CA ARG A 713 25.93 -27.45 10.73
C ARG A 713 26.26 -26.01 10.27
N GLY A 714 25.47 -25.58 9.29
CA GLY A 714 25.16 -24.19 8.92
C GLY A 714 24.98 -24.13 7.41
N ALA A 715 23.80 -24.38 6.82
CA ALA A 715 22.66 -23.47 6.76
C ALA A 715 23.12 -22.03 6.56
N HIS A 716 22.98 -21.48 5.34
CA HIS A 716 22.65 -20.06 5.13
C HIS A 716 22.19 -19.80 3.70
N GLY A 717 20.91 -19.43 3.62
CA GLY A 717 20.23 -18.94 2.43
C GLY A 717 18.72 -18.91 2.65
N GLY A 718 18.23 -18.01 3.51
CA GLY A 718 16.78 -17.75 3.67
C GLY A 718 16.33 -17.58 5.11
N SER A 719 16.58 -16.43 5.73
CA SER A 719 16.30 -16.21 7.16
C SER A 719 14.82 -16.14 7.54
N GLY A 720 13.88 -16.25 6.60
CA GLY A 720 12.44 -16.36 6.92
C GLY A 720 11.94 -17.79 7.12
N SER A 721 12.49 -18.79 6.40
CA SER A 721 12.03 -20.19 6.51
C SER A 721 12.82 -21.00 7.51
N ASP A 722 14.11 -20.68 7.72
CA ASP A 722 14.99 -21.39 8.65
C ASP A 722 14.60 -21.17 10.12
N ASP A 723 14.21 -19.95 10.52
CA ASP A 723 13.79 -19.63 11.88
C ASP A 723 12.44 -20.27 12.25
N ILE A 724 11.53 -20.33 11.28
CA ILE A 724 10.24 -21.01 11.43
C ILE A 724 10.45 -22.52 11.57
N ASP A 725 11.27 -23.14 10.70
CA ASP A 725 11.56 -24.58 10.78
C ASP A 725 12.41 -24.92 12.03
N GLN A 726 13.24 -24.00 12.53
CA GLN A 726 13.95 -24.14 13.80
C GLN A 726 13.02 -24.02 15.01
N GLY A 727 12.08 -23.09 15.00
CA GLY A 727 11.04 -22.96 16.02
C GLY A 727 10.11 -24.18 16.07
N VAL A 728 9.70 -24.72 14.91
CA VAL A 728 8.91 -25.96 14.81
C VAL A 728 9.64 -27.14 15.45
N ARG A 729 10.93 -27.31 15.16
CA ARG A 729 11.76 -28.37 15.75
C ARG A 729 11.92 -28.20 17.26
N ALA A 730 12.04 -26.97 17.75
CA ALA A 730 12.13 -26.68 19.18
C ALA A 730 10.82 -27.00 19.92
N LEU A 731 9.67 -26.64 19.34
CA LEU A 731 8.34 -26.96 19.89
C LEU A 731 8.09 -28.48 19.96
N GLN A 732 8.41 -29.22 18.90
CA GLN A 732 8.29 -30.68 18.88
C GLN A 732 9.22 -31.38 19.88
N SER A 733 10.42 -30.81 20.09
CA SER A 733 11.37 -31.32 21.09
C SER A 733 10.87 -31.09 22.53
N LEU A 734 10.28 -29.92 22.81
CA LEU A 734 9.67 -29.60 24.12
C LEU A 734 8.46 -30.48 24.42
N HIS A 735 7.68 -30.84 23.39
CA HIS A 735 6.52 -31.71 23.54
C HIS A 735 6.93 -33.14 23.87
N LYS A 736 7.94 -33.67 23.17
CA LYS A 736 8.50 -35.00 23.45
C LYS A 736 9.19 -35.11 24.82
N SER A 737 9.68 -34.00 25.39
CA SER A 737 10.28 -34.00 26.73
C SER A 737 9.26 -33.89 27.88
N GLY A 738 7.95 -33.83 27.59
CA GLY A 738 6.90 -33.75 28.60
C GLY A 738 6.83 -32.40 29.31
N ALA A 739 7.23 -31.31 28.64
CA ALA A 739 7.18 -29.97 29.21
C ALA A 739 5.73 -29.55 29.56
N ASP A 740 5.59 -28.69 30.56
CA ASP A 740 4.28 -28.20 31.01
C ASP A 740 3.55 -27.40 29.92
N THR A 741 2.22 -27.33 30.03
CA THR A 741 1.34 -26.73 29.01
C THR A 741 1.66 -25.25 28.76
N ALA A 742 2.15 -24.51 29.76
CA ALA A 742 2.50 -23.09 29.60
C ALA A 742 3.79 -22.91 28.79
N SER A 743 4.80 -23.76 29.04
CA SER A 743 6.04 -23.80 28.27
C SER A 743 5.82 -24.19 26.80
N LEU A 744 4.96 -25.19 26.55
CA LEU A 744 4.57 -25.59 25.19
C LEU A 744 3.79 -24.48 24.47
N THR A 745 2.86 -23.84 25.16
CA THR A 745 2.07 -22.73 24.62
C THR A 745 2.97 -21.57 24.23
N LYS A 746 3.92 -21.18 25.08
CA LYS A 746 4.86 -20.08 24.82
C LYS A 746 5.75 -20.34 23.60
N ALA A 747 6.25 -21.57 23.44
CA ALA A 747 7.01 -21.96 22.25
C ALA A 747 6.13 -21.97 20.99
N CYS A 748 4.87 -22.42 21.12
CA CYS A 748 3.93 -22.47 20.00
C CYS A 748 3.53 -21.06 19.51
N ILE A 749 3.37 -20.09 20.41
CA ILE A 749 3.15 -18.67 20.06
C ILE A 749 4.29 -18.14 19.20
N GLN A 750 5.53 -18.42 19.58
CA GLN A 750 6.73 -17.95 18.86
C GLN A 750 6.75 -18.43 17.41
N VAL A 751 6.45 -19.72 17.21
CA VAL A 751 6.39 -20.34 15.88
C VAL A 751 5.26 -19.74 15.03
N ILE A 752 4.08 -19.56 15.63
CA ILE A 752 2.91 -19.02 14.94
C ILE A 752 3.09 -17.53 14.58
N CYS A 753 3.69 -16.73 15.47
CA CYS A 753 4.02 -15.33 15.23
C CYS A 753 4.95 -15.16 14.02
N LEU A 754 6.00 -15.98 13.94
CA LEU A 754 6.94 -15.95 12.83
C LEU A 754 6.23 -16.28 11.50
N GLN A 755 5.33 -17.26 11.52
CA GLN A 755 4.59 -17.61 10.32
C GLN A 755 3.53 -16.56 9.92
N PHE A 756 2.84 -15.93 10.88
CA PHE A 756 1.94 -14.80 10.57
C PHE A 756 2.69 -13.60 9.99
N ALA A 757 3.86 -13.29 10.52
CA ALA A 757 4.71 -12.23 10.00
C ALA A 757 5.16 -12.51 8.56
N ARG A 758 5.33 -13.78 8.19
CA ARG A 758 5.60 -14.18 6.80
C ARG A 758 4.38 -13.97 5.90
N ILE A 759 3.21 -14.40 6.35
CA ILE A 759 1.98 -14.38 5.54
C ILE A 759 1.47 -12.94 5.30
N LEU A 760 1.57 -12.04 6.28
CA LEU A 760 1.08 -10.65 6.19
C LEU A 760 1.98 -9.71 5.36
N ARG A 761 3.12 -10.20 4.86
CA ARG A 761 4.11 -9.43 4.08
C ARG A 761 4.02 -9.66 2.57
N LEU A 762 2.99 -10.36 2.08
CA LEU A 762 2.76 -10.56 0.65
C LEU A 762 2.06 -9.34 0.04
N SER A 763 2.50 -8.92 -1.15
CA SER A 763 1.98 -7.79 -1.93
C SER A 763 0.72 -8.13 -2.75
N GLU A 764 0.21 -9.36 -2.62
CA GLU A 764 -1.02 -9.83 -3.26
C GLU A 764 -2.09 -10.23 -2.21
N GLU A 765 -3.37 -10.21 -2.60
CA GLU A 765 -4.51 -10.60 -1.77
C GLU A 765 -4.47 -12.12 -1.44
N VAL A 766 -3.80 -12.52 -0.37
CA VAL A 766 -3.85 -13.90 0.15
C VAL A 766 -4.64 -13.95 1.45
N GLU A 767 -5.42 -15.03 1.69
CA GLU A 767 -6.16 -15.21 2.94
C GLU A 767 -5.32 -15.89 4.08
N PRO A 768 -4.78 -15.16 5.07
CA PRO A 768 -3.92 -15.69 6.13
C PRO A 768 -4.39 -16.90 6.93
N GLY A 769 -5.70 -17.11 7.09
CA GLY A 769 -6.24 -18.21 7.89
C GLY A 769 -6.08 -19.59 7.26
N VAL A 770 -6.19 -19.68 5.92
CA VAL A 770 -6.09 -20.96 5.19
C VAL A 770 -4.63 -21.38 5.06
N GLU A 771 -3.74 -20.42 4.79
CA GLU A 771 -2.29 -20.67 4.70
C GLU A 771 -1.73 -21.11 6.05
N LEU A 772 -2.10 -20.44 7.15
CA LEU A 772 -1.67 -20.86 8.48
C LEU A 772 -2.23 -22.23 8.86
N ARG A 773 -3.50 -22.53 8.56
CA ARG A 773 -4.11 -23.84 8.86
C ARG A 773 -3.38 -24.98 8.15
N ASN A 774 -3.14 -24.81 6.85
CA ASN A 774 -2.47 -25.81 6.04
C ASN A 774 -1.01 -25.97 6.47
N TRP A 775 -0.36 -24.85 6.84
CA TRP A 775 0.99 -24.86 7.38
C TRP A 775 1.09 -25.57 8.74
N VAL A 776 0.19 -25.27 9.69
CA VAL A 776 0.14 -25.96 11.00
C VAL A 776 -0.12 -27.46 10.83
N ARG A 777 -1.05 -27.86 9.95
CA ARG A 777 -1.30 -29.27 9.65
C ARG A 777 -0.06 -29.94 9.06
N HIS A 778 0.66 -29.28 8.15
CA HIS A 778 1.80 -29.90 7.46
C HIS A 778 3.10 -29.91 8.29
N LYS A 779 3.32 -28.89 9.13
CA LYS A 779 4.57 -28.70 9.87
C LYS A 779 4.50 -29.11 11.35
N LEU A 780 3.32 -29.02 11.96
CA LEU A 780 3.11 -29.41 13.36
C LEU A 780 2.27 -30.68 13.53
N ASP A 781 1.73 -31.24 12.44
CA ASP A 781 0.87 -32.43 12.40
C ASP A 781 -0.43 -32.32 13.24
N VAL A 782 -0.85 -31.08 13.51
CA VAL A 782 -2.07 -30.78 14.28
C VAL A 782 -3.20 -30.41 13.33
N THR A 783 -4.34 -31.09 13.47
CA THR A 783 -5.51 -30.76 12.64
C THR A 783 -6.34 -29.65 13.29
N LEU A 784 -6.22 -28.45 12.73
CA LEU A 784 -7.06 -27.30 13.07
C LEU A 784 -8.21 -27.16 12.07
N SER A 785 -9.41 -26.91 12.59
CA SER A 785 -10.50 -26.39 11.75
C SER A 785 -10.26 -24.91 11.44
N THR A 786 -10.87 -24.38 10.37
CA THR A 786 -10.84 -22.93 10.10
C THR A 786 -11.44 -22.14 11.27
N LEU A 787 -12.43 -22.72 11.97
CA LEU A 787 -13.06 -22.15 13.16
C LEU A 787 -12.10 -22.08 14.37
N ASP A 788 -11.16 -23.02 14.52
CA ASP A 788 -10.17 -22.97 15.63
C ASP A 788 -9.22 -21.77 15.50
N ILE A 789 -8.88 -21.35 14.27
CA ILE A 789 -8.00 -20.21 13.99
C ILE A 789 -8.78 -18.90 14.04
N VAL A 790 -9.99 -18.87 13.48
CA VAL A 790 -10.82 -17.67 13.36
C VAL A 790 -11.49 -17.27 14.68
N ASN A 791 -11.79 -18.23 15.57
CA ASN A 791 -12.37 -17.94 16.89
C ASN A 791 -11.34 -17.70 18.00
N ALA A 792 -10.05 -17.84 17.72
CA ALA A 792 -9.03 -17.58 18.72
C ALA A 792 -8.97 -16.07 19.04
N ALA A 793 -9.43 -15.68 20.24
CA ALA A 793 -9.49 -14.29 20.68
C ALA A 793 -8.10 -13.62 20.86
N SER A 794 -7.03 -14.42 20.80
CA SER A 794 -5.63 -14.01 20.85
C SER A 794 -4.73 -15.11 20.30
N LEU A 795 -3.49 -14.75 19.97
CA LEU A 795 -2.47 -15.70 19.50
C LEU A 795 -2.08 -16.70 20.60
N LEU A 796 -2.22 -16.30 21.86
CA LEU A 796 -2.13 -17.17 23.04
C LEU A 796 -3.24 -18.24 23.03
N ALA A 797 -4.51 -17.84 22.86
CA ALA A 797 -5.63 -18.79 22.81
C ALA A 797 -5.52 -19.76 21.63
N LEU A 798 -4.97 -19.31 20.49
CA LEU A 798 -4.69 -20.17 19.34
C LEU A 798 -3.58 -21.19 19.65
N ALA A 799 -2.50 -20.73 20.28
CA ALA A 799 -1.41 -21.59 20.70
C ALA A 799 -1.83 -22.60 21.78
N GLU A 800 -2.66 -22.20 22.75
CA GLU A 800 -3.25 -23.10 23.76
C GLU A 800 -4.15 -24.15 23.10
N LYS A 801 -4.90 -23.77 22.04
CA LYS A 801 -5.72 -24.71 21.25
C LYS A 801 -4.86 -25.70 20.46
N ILE A 802 -3.75 -25.24 19.90
CA ILE A 802 -2.81 -26.08 19.16
C ILE A 802 -2.06 -27.02 20.11
N VAL A 803 -1.65 -26.52 21.27
CA VAL A 803 -0.99 -27.32 22.31
C VAL A 803 -1.93 -28.33 22.94
N SER A 804 -3.19 -27.97 23.22
CA SER A 804 -4.17 -28.94 23.74
C SER A 804 -4.48 -30.08 22.76
N LYS A 805 -4.35 -29.84 21.45
CA LYS A 805 -4.45 -30.85 20.38
C LYS A 805 -3.13 -31.54 20.04
N LEU A 806 -1.98 -31.00 20.48
CA LEU A 806 -0.68 -31.70 20.45
C LEU A 806 -0.64 -32.80 21.50
N SER A 807 -1.28 -32.57 22.66
CA SER A 807 -1.33 -33.50 23.80
C SER A 807 -2.42 -34.59 23.74
N SER A 808 -3.19 -34.69 22.64
CA SER A 808 -4.27 -35.68 22.46
C SER A 808 -3.89 -36.82 21.52
#